data_AF-A0A6P0MDX0-F1
#
_entry.id   AF-A0A6P0MDX0-F1
#
_cell.length_a   1.000
_cell.length_b   1.000
_cell.length_c   1.000
_cell.angle_alpha   90.00
_cell.angle_beta   90.00
_cell.angle_gamma   90.00
#
_symmetry.space_group_name_H-M   'P 1'
#
loop_
_entity.id
_entity.type
_entity.pdbx_description
1 polymer ?
#
loop_
_entity_poly.entity_id
_entity_poly.type
_entity_poly.pdbx_seq_one_letter_code
_entity_poly.pdbx_strand_id
1 'polypeptide(L)'
;MKTQTTKANSSLPFSASNTPQSRTDSGFERVSKANPCLHCGKDHWCYRIGELNVCKRKYPPAPGWYQTSKSDDEGTPYYAPVTEKKAIRPKQERTFYYPHRDGSPLVRVRRIDNGKGKKYIWQEYWIEDPRLKRFRVQDYWIRFSEKRAKKMNASIEEKRLFEEYQSQMREQIPIYRYAEVKAAIANGQTIFIAEGEPCCDVLWELGIPATTNIGGSGKWHNSDTEDLKGASVVLVPDRDEPGLKHMRAIAKMFLEARWMLPFPDSYLWKQLPKSQGADVADWIANFNLSANDINDNVHDSDWLMETIQQLEQNLASEVTVFRSPYGQRYQAVKDYWGSRLRFNTLKQQVELDREPLDLDFVRLLLCTQLDITMSVKEATEIVLFLAMENSYCPIVEYLEQVSTVQIDKPINLDSLALELLGSSNPLHAAYLKRHLIGSVARALNPGGKMDTALILQGNQGIKKSTFFCSLYGNEFFDDTMAESSDKDELMKLHQHWAVEMAEFETTLHRKGISKLKQFMSTKIDSFRVPYARSVKSFPRHSVIVGSTNELEFLNDPSGDRRYWIIPVKGHIDIQKVESMRNAIWAAAVAAYRAGEPWWLTEQEVEWANQANEPFRLSDTWEDFISDYLQGRQFVTVAEVLEKAIDLEVSKQDKKSQMRASAILRRLGWQKGKRWVEGTWKRGWELLDRSTDPPPDGVDRSQNPYEIKGSSDTDPPDPPIDPTFSQNYSSPEQPANDTVKNPHQDLEESLEKGGSVSCIEDSSNVVTQSVVATDPPNDPPQLDDVTTSCYVQSDALDLSPKHSEIASKMMAVSNRNDWQQMEQEYADDDLLWVFNNVLTPQQQEVFGDNSIKPESNIAEESQQQLPAETEEDARVELTAREIQRIARRITVCLWHMESNDNKEAARLLSKIKAEVGAKAYQLAVEWLEPDDFHQLSLLRTWARG
;
A
#
# COMPACT_ATOMS: atom_id res chain seq x y z
N MET A 1 86.12 27.33 23.24
CA MET A 1 85.98 26.21 22.27
C MET A 1 84.51 26.11 21.87
N LYS A 2 84.21 25.56 20.68
CA LYS A 2 82.89 25.17 20.11
C LYS A 2 81.65 25.61 20.93
N THR A 3 81.13 26.82 20.64
CA THR A 3 79.90 27.07 19.86
C THR A 3 78.62 26.57 20.55
N GLN A 4 77.80 27.42 21.19
CA GLN A 4 76.85 28.40 20.61
C GLN A 4 75.69 27.72 19.83
N THR A 5 74.41 28.11 19.97
CA THR A 5 73.87 29.39 20.50
C THR A 5 72.51 29.25 21.23
N THR A 6 72.31 30.07 22.28
CA THR A 6 71.06 30.62 22.87
C THR A 6 69.69 29.93 22.72
N LYS A 7 69.02 29.72 23.87
CA LYS A 7 67.54 29.63 24.01
C LYS A 7 66.92 31.04 24.15
N ALA A 8 65.66 31.23 23.76
CA ALA A 8 64.58 31.83 24.58
C ALA A 8 63.24 31.98 23.81
N ASN A 9 62.12 31.94 24.55
CA ASN A 9 60.74 32.29 24.17
C ASN A 9 60.03 31.43 23.08
N SER A 10 58.74 31.06 23.20
CA SER A 10 57.82 31.11 24.36
C SER A 10 56.58 30.22 24.14
N SER A 11 56.16 29.49 25.18
CA SER A 11 54.80 29.00 25.49
C SER A 11 53.85 28.50 24.37
N LEU A 12 53.61 27.18 24.38
CA LEU A 12 52.31 26.53 24.07
C LEU A 12 51.22 26.96 25.11
N PRO A 13 49.88 26.72 24.96
CA PRO A 13 49.29 25.56 24.25
C PRO A 13 47.89 25.71 23.56
N PHE A 14 47.43 24.57 23.02
CA PHE A 14 46.05 24.06 22.93
C PHE A 14 45.05 24.51 21.83
N SER A 15 44.22 23.53 21.46
CA SER A 15 42.90 23.57 20.82
C SER A 15 42.84 23.81 19.29
N ALA A 16 41.77 23.27 18.69
CA ALA A 16 41.48 23.30 17.26
C ALA A 16 40.27 24.21 16.96
N SER A 17 40.21 24.75 15.75
CA SER A 17 39.05 25.47 15.24
C SER A 17 38.86 25.25 13.73
N ASN A 18 37.61 25.29 13.27
CA ASN A 18 37.25 25.08 11.87
C ASN A 18 37.54 26.31 11.00
N THR A 19 37.91 26.07 9.74
CA THR A 19 37.60 26.96 8.61
C THR A 19 37.27 26.10 7.36
N PRO A 20 36.49 26.62 6.39
CA PRO A 20 35.70 25.76 5.51
C PRO A 20 36.44 25.33 4.24
N GLN A 21 36.15 24.13 3.74
CA GLN A 21 36.45 23.80 2.35
C GLN A 21 35.54 24.62 1.42
N SER A 22 36.16 25.42 0.56
CA SER A 22 35.47 26.20 -0.47
C SER A 22 34.91 25.30 -1.57
N ARG A 23 33.79 25.73 -2.16
CA ARG A 23 33.32 25.16 -3.44
C ARG A 23 34.36 25.44 -4.53
N THR A 24 34.69 24.45 -5.34
CA THR A 24 35.48 24.61 -6.57
C THR A 24 34.62 24.26 -7.78
N ASP A 25 34.45 25.24 -8.67
CA ASP A 25 33.33 25.30 -9.62
C ASP A 25 33.74 24.82 -11.03
N SER A 26 34.55 23.74 -11.09
CA SER A 26 35.30 23.36 -12.30
C SER A 26 35.07 21.94 -12.84
N GLY A 27 34.35 21.08 -12.12
CA GLY A 27 34.02 19.71 -12.58
C GLY A 27 35.21 18.80 -12.89
N PHE A 28 36.41 19.12 -12.37
CA PHE A 28 37.68 18.45 -12.69
C PHE A 28 37.93 17.22 -11.80
N GLU A 29 37.93 16.01 -12.36
CA GLU A 29 38.19 14.74 -11.66
C GLU A 29 39.45 14.08 -12.21
N ARG A 30 40.45 13.75 -11.37
CA ARG A 30 41.60 12.92 -11.81
C ARG A 30 41.25 11.45 -11.79
N VAL A 31 41.71 10.69 -12.78
CA VAL A 31 41.53 9.22 -12.79
C VAL A 31 42.27 8.57 -11.62
N SER A 32 41.76 7.42 -11.16
CA SER A 32 42.27 6.66 -10.01
C SER A 32 42.12 5.15 -10.23
N LYS A 33 42.54 4.31 -9.28
CA LYS A 33 42.36 2.85 -9.38
C LYS A 33 40.89 2.42 -9.41
N ALA A 34 40.01 3.16 -8.74
CA ALA A 34 38.56 2.92 -8.76
C ALA A 34 37.82 3.64 -9.90
N ASN A 35 38.53 4.48 -10.66
CA ASN A 35 37.99 5.29 -11.76
C ASN A 35 39.09 5.50 -12.83
N PRO A 36 39.54 4.44 -13.55
CA PRO A 36 40.60 4.56 -14.54
C PRO A 36 40.17 5.37 -15.77
N CYS A 37 41.14 5.79 -16.58
CA CYS A 37 40.88 6.45 -17.85
C CYS A 37 40.15 5.51 -18.81
N LEU A 38 38.95 5.92 -19.26
CA LEU A 38 38.10 5.15 -20.18
C LEU A 38 38.80 4.76 -21.50
N HIS A 39 39.85 5.51 -21.89
CA HIS A 39 40.53 5.37 -23.18
C HIS A 39 41.82 4.56 -23.11
N CYS A 40 42.54 4.56 -21.98
CA CYS A 40 43.82 3.83 -21.86
C CYS A 40 43.87 2.84 -20.69
N GLY A 41 42.77 2.67 -19.94
CA GLY A 41 42.66 1.74 -18.81
C GLY A 41 43.60 2.02 -17.63
N LYS A 42 44.21 3.22 -17.56
CA LYS A 42 45.19 3.56 -16.51
C LYS A 42 44.59 4.46 -15.44
N ASP A 43 45.03 4.18 -14.21
CA ASP A 43 44.64 4.75 -12.92
C ASP A 43 45.34 6.06 -12.54
N HIS A 44 46.10 6.67 -13.47
CA HIS A 44 46.89 7.87 -13.19
C HIS A 44 47.13 8.75 -14.44
N TRP A 45 47.54 10.00 -14.21
CA TRP A 45 47.84 11.10 -15.16
C TRP A 45 46.67 11.65 -16.00
N CYS A 46 45.65 10.86 -16.32
CA CYS A 46 44.47 11.34 -17.05
C CYS A 46 43.46 12.05 -16.13
N TYR A 47 42.47 12.73 -16.69
CA TYR A 47 41.41 13.39 -15.92
C TYR A 47 40.11 13.55 -16.74
N ARG A 48 39.07 14.06 -16.09
CA ARG A 48 37.77 14.42 -16.64
C ARG A 48 37.44 15.88 -16.30
N ILE A 49 36.64 16.54 -17.14
CA ILE A 49 36.06 17.86 -16.90
C ILE A 49 34.57 17.79 -17.27
N GLY A 50 33.71 17.58 -16.27
CA GLY A 50 32.31 17.24 -16.50
C GLY A 50 32.18 15.97 -17.35
N GLU A 51 31.47 16.05 -18.47
CA GLU A 51 31.33 14.94 -19.43
C GLU A 51 32.58 14.68 -20.29
N LEU A 52 33.55 15.60 -20.34
CA LEU A 52 34.75 15.43 -21.17
C LEU A 52 35.81 14.58 -20.45
N ASN A 53 36.47 13.68 -21.18
CA ASN A 53 37.67 12.96 -20.70
C ASN A 53 38.93 13.49 -21.41
N VAL A 54 40.07 13.50 -20.71
CA VAL A 54 41.39 13.83 -21.27
C VAL A 54 42.34 12.66 -21.07
N CYS A 55 42.66 11.98 -22.17
CA CYS A 55 43.66 10.93 -22.19
C CYS A 55 45.07 11.52 -22.38
N LYS A 56 45.80 11.80 -21.29
CA LYS A 56 47.20 12.26 -21.36
C LYS A 56 48.15 11.30 -22.09
N ARG A 57 47.74 10.04 -22.32
CA ARG A 57 48.48 9.05 -23.12
C ARG A 57 48.10 9.05 -24.61
N LYS A 58 47.23 9.98 -25.04
CA LYS A 58 46.76 10.20 -26.43
C LYS A 58 46.32 8.91 -27.15
N TYR A 59 45.73 7.99 -26.38
CA TYR A 59 45.13 6.75 -26.89
C TYR A 59 43.84 7.08 -27.66
N PRO A 60 43.45 6.32 -28.70
CA PRO A 60 42.19 6.54 -29.41
C PRO A 60 40.97 6.65 -28.48
N PRO A 61 39.92 7.39 -28.89
CA PRO A 61 38.68 7.44 -28.11
C PRO A 61 38.09 6.03 -27.93
N ALA A 62 37.37 5.84 -26.83
CA ALA A 62 36.73 4.56 -26.51
C ALA A 62 35.47 4.36 -27.37
N PRO A 63 34.94 3.13 -27.50
CA PRO A 63 33.59 2.92 -28.04
C PRO A 63 32.58 3.84 -27.34
N GLY A 64 31.73 4.50 -28.13
CA GLY A 64 30.80 5.53 -27.62
C GLY A 64 31.42 6.90 -27.34
N TRP A 65 32.69 7.14 -27.67
CA TRP A 65 33.37 8.44 -27.53
C TRP A 65 33.97 8.91 -28.85
N TYR A 66 34.15 10.23 -28.99
CA TYR A 66 34.83 10.83 -30.14
C TYR A 66 35.83 11.91 -29.72
N GLN A 67 36.83 12.15 -30.58
CA GLN A 67 37.80 13.22 -30.36
C GLN A 67 37.22 14.57 -30.79
N THR A 68 37.19 15.54 -29.87
CA THR A 68 36.76 16.92 -30.19
C THR A 68 37.89 17.72 -30.84
N SER A 69 37.54 18.85 -31.45
CA SER A 69 38.48 19.83 -32.00
C SER A 69 39.16 20.73 -30.94
N LYS A 70 38.90 20.49 -29.65
CA LYS A 70 39.48 21.24 -28.52
C LYS A 70 40.49 20.38 -27.75
N SER A 71 41.46 21.05 -27.14
CA SER A 71 42.48 20.46 -26.29
C SER A 71 42.70 21.26 -25.00
N ASP A 72 43.35 20.61 -24.02
CA ASP A 72 43.94 21.31 -22.89
C ASP A 72 45.17 22.15 -23.28
N ASP A 73 45.69 22.91 -22.32
CA ASP A 73 46.81 23.84 -22.48
C ASP A 73 48.15 23.16 -22.88
N GLU A 74 48.22 21.82 -22.75
CA GLU A 74 49.34 20.99 -23.20
C GLU A 74 49.10 20.35 -24.59
N GLY A 75 48.03 20.74 -25.28
CA GLY A 75 47.66 20.17 -26.58
C GLY A 75 47.22 18.70 -26.51
N THR A 76 46.62 18.28 -25.39
CA THR A 76 45.95 16.98 -25.26
C THR A 76 44.47 17.14 -25.62
N PRO A 77 43.94 16.45 -26.64
CA PRO A 77 42.55 16.61 -27.04
C PRO A 77 41.56 16.20 -25.94
N TYR A 78 40.44 16.93 -25.84
CA TYR A 78 39.27 16.47 -25.09
C TYR A 78 38.51 15.43 -25.91
N TYR A 79 38.13 14.34 -25.26
CA TYR A 79 37.22 13.34 -25.80
C TYR A 79 35.84 13.53 -25.17
N ALA A 80 34.80 13.47 -25.98
CA ALA A 80 33.41 13.64 -25.56
C ALA A 80 32.62 12.35 -25.82
N PRO A 81 31.58 12.04 -25.03
CA PRO A 81 30.67 10.96 -25.35
C PRO A 81 29.90 11.29 -26.63
N VAL A 82 29.60 10.28 -27.43
CA VAL A 82 28.73 10.39 -28.62
C VAL A 82 27.32 10.70 -28.12
N THR A 83 26.98 11.98 -28.08
CA THR A 83 25.69 12.49 -27.64
C THR A 83 24.84 12.81 -28.85
N GLU A 84 23.89 11.93 -29.15
CA GLU A 84 22.87 12.24 -30.13
C GLU A 84 21.97 13.38 -29.64
N LYS A 85 21.83 14.38 -30.50
CA LYS A 85 20.82 15.43 -30.36
C LYS A 85 19.92 15.26 -31.56
N LYS A 86 18.66 14.82 -31.36
CA LYS A 86 17.66 14.74 -32.44
C LYS A 86 17.71 16.04 -33.24
N ALA A 87 17.75 15.93 -34.56
CA ALA A 87 17.80 17.10 -35.43
C ALA A 87 16.61 18.03 -35.09
N ILE A 88 16.85 19.35 -35.10
CA ILE A 88 15.78 20.31 -34.79
C ILE A 88 14.74 20.23 -35.90
N ARG A 89 13.64 19.52 -35.61
CA ARG A 89 12.52 19.34 -36.55
C ARG A 89 11.98 20.73 -36.93
N PRO A 90 11.64 20.94 -38.23
CA PRO A 90 11.20 22.24 -38.73
C PRO A 90 9.91 22.72 -38.05
N LYS A 91 9.56 24.00 -38.25
CA LYS A 91 8.33 24.56 -37.69
C LYS A 91 7.12 23.92 -38.40
N GLN A 92 6.35 23.12 -37.67
CA GLN A 92 5.17 22.41 -38.20
C GLN A 92 4.09 22.27 -37.13
N GLU A 93 2.83 22.14 -37.57
CA GLU A 93 1.69 21.77 -36.73
C GLU A 93 1.03 20.52 -37.33
N ARG A 94 0.69 19.55 -36.46
CA ARG A 94 0.00 18.30 -36.83
C ARG A 94 -1.14 18.02 -35.85
N THR A 95 -2.16 17.32 -36.36
CA THR A 95 -3.32 16.89 -35.60
C THR A 95 -3.55 15.40 -35.88
N PHE A 96 -3.47 14.58 -34.84
CA PHE A 96 -3.71 13.14 -34.92
C PHE A 96 -5.10 12.86 -34.34
N TYR A 97 -5.92 12.11 -35.08
CA TYR A 97 -7.30 11.83 -34.70
C TYR A 97 -7.44 10.42 -34.15
N TYR A 98 -8.17 10.32 -33.04
CA TYR A 98 -8.60 9.09 -32.41
C TYR A 98 -10.13 9.15 -32.36
N PRO A 99 -10.83 8.79 -33.45
CA PRO A 99 -12.29 8.68 -33.44
C PRO A 99 -12.75 7.49 -32.57
N HIS A 100 -14.05 7.39 -32.32
CA HIS A 100 -14.66 6.14 -31.86
C HIS A 100 -14.43 5.03 -32.91
N ARG A 101 -14.64 3.77 -32.50
CA ARG A 101 -14.49 2.58 -33.35
C ARG A 101 -15.50 2.51 -34.53
N ASP A 102 -16.53 3.37 -34.52
CA ASP A 102 -17.49 3.58 -35.61
C ASP A 102 -17.11 4.73 -36.58
N GLY A 103 -16.02 5.45 -36.29
CA GLY A 103 -15.54 6.61 -37.06
C GLY A 103 -16.02 7.98 -36.57
N SER A 104 -16.89 8.06 -35.55
CA SER A 104 -17.38 9.33 -35.02
C SER A 104 -16.33 10.09 -34.18
N PRO A 105 -16.37 11.44 -34.09
CA PRO A 105 -15.33 12.21 -33.42
C PRO A 105 -15.27 11.99 -31.90
N LEU A 106 -14.08 11.68 -31.37
CA LEU A 106 -13.85 11.43 -29.94
C LEU A 106 -12.72 12.29 -29.37
N VAL A 107 -11.45 12.01 -29.73
CA VAL A 107 -10.30 12.78 -29.26
C VAL A 107 -9.35 13.13 -30.41
N ARG A 108 -8.69 14.28 -30.33
CA ARG A 108 -7.56 14.63 -31.20
C ARG A 108 -6.35 15.13 -30.41
N VAL A 109 -5.16 14.68 -30.80
CA VAL A 109 -3.88 15.14 -30.26
C VAL A 109 -3.32 16.22 -31.18
N ARG A 110 -3.08 17.42 -30.64
CA ARG A 110 -2.43 18.54 -31.35
C ARG A 110 -0.95 18.57 -30.98
N ARG A 111 -0.07 18.60 -31.97
CA ARG A 111 1.38 18.75 -31.83
C ARG A 111 1.88 19.92 -32.64
N ILE A 112 2.56 20.87 -31.99
CA ILE A 112 3.31 21.95 -32.65
C ILE A 112 4.81 21.78 -32.33
N ASP A 113 5.62 21.54 -33.35
CA ASP A 113 7.08 21.64 -33.26
C ASP A 113 7.47 23.07 -33.68
N ASN A 114 8.21 23.82 -32.84
CA ASN A 114 8.37 25.26 -33.03
C ASN A 114 9.52 25.70 -33.97
N GLY A 115 10.23 24.76 -34.62
CA GLY A 115 11.43 25.04 -35.43
C GLY A 115 12.66 25.50 -34.63
N LYS A 116 12.62 25.44 -33.28
CA LYS A 116 13.71 25.79 -32.36
C LYS A 116 13.91 24.72 -31.27
N GLY A 117 13.63 23.47 -31.60
CA GLY A 117 13.83 22.30 -30.72
C GLY A 117 12.77 22.10 -29.63
N LYS A 118 11.71 22.91 -29.57
CA LYS A 118 10.66 22.80 -28.54
C LYS A 118 9.32 22.35 -29.14
N LYS A 119 8.84 21.19 -28.69
CA LYS A 119 7.51 20.65 -29.00
C LYS A 119 6.47 21.10 -27.96
N TYR A 120 5.24 21.33 -28.41
CA TYR A 120 4.05 21.53 -27.57
C TYR A 120 3.01 20.50 -27.98
N ILE A 121 2.48 19.74 -27.03
CA ILE A 121 1.50 18.68 -27.25
C ILE A 121 0.32 18.87 -26.30
N TRP A 122 -0.90 18.63 -26.76
CA TRP A 122 -2.11 18.57 -25.93
C TRP A 122 -3.22 17.74 -26.60
N GLN A 123 -4.20 17.31 -25.82
CA GLN A 123 -5.43 16.67 -26.29
C GLN A 123 -6.58 17.67 -26.36
N GLU A 124 -7.51 17.43 -27.28
CA GLU A 124 -8.82 18.10 -27.37
C GLU A 124 -9.90 17.02 -27.53
N TYR A 125 -10.98 17.13 -26.77
CA TYR A 125 -12.05 16.13 -26.64
C TYR A 125 -13.32 16.64 -27.32
N TRP A 126 -14.02 15.80 -28.07
CA TRP A 126 -15.32 16.15 -28.66
C TRP A 126 -16.40 16.04 -27.59
N ILE A 127 -16.93 17.18 -27.13
CA ILE A 127 -17.92 17.21 -26.04
C ILE A 127 -19.10 18.10 -26.43
N GLU A 128 -20.25 17.46 -26.62
CA GLU A 128 -21.48 18.12 -27.08
C GLU A 128 -22.23 18.90 -26.02
N ASP A 129 -21.90 18.65 -24.74
CA ASP A 129 -22.52 19.29 -23.57
C ASP A 129 -22.53 20.84 -23.68
N PRO A 130 -23.71 21.49 -23.58
CA PRO A 130 -23.82 22.95 -23.58
C PRO A 130 -23.21 23.61 -22.32
N ARG A 131 -23.12 22.90 -21.18
CA ARG A 131 -22.50 23.41 -19.93
C ARG A 131 -21.03 23.76 -20.14
N LEU A 132 -20.32 22.95 -20.91
CA LEU A 132 -18.89 23.16 -21.22
C LEU A 132 -18.65 24.00 -22.48
N LYS A 133 -19.71 24.54 -23.12
CA LYS A 133 -19.62 25.28 -24.40
C LYS A 133 -18.57 26.39 -24.42
N ARG A 134 -18.35 27.08 -23.30
CA ARG A 134 -17.35 28.18 -23.21
C ARG A 134 -15.88 27.73 -23.29
N PHE A 135 -15.58 26.43 -23.15
CA PHE A 135 -14.22 25.89 -23.23
C PHE A 135 -13.84 25.35 -24.62
N ARG A 136 -14.81 25.29 -25.55
CA ARG A 136 -14.60 24.88 -26.95
C ARG A 136 -13.52 25.75 -27.63
N VAL A 137 -12.75 25.15 -28.51
CA VAL A 137 -11.67 25.79 -29.29
C VAL A 137 -12.09 25.93 -30.75
N GLN A 138 -12.83 24.94 -31.26
CA GLN A 138 -13.34 24.81 -32.61
C GLN A 138 -14.51 23.83 -32.54
N ASP A 139 -15.66 24.12 -33.17
CA ASP A 139 -16.82 23.23 -33.21
C ASP A 139 -17.22 22.72 -31.81
N TYR A 140 -17.11 21.41 -31.56
CA TYR A 140 -17.31 20.76 -30.26
C TYR A 140 -16.00 20.31 -29.56
N TRP A 141 -14.83 20.61 -30.15
CA TRP A 141 -13.53 20.30 -29.58
C TRP A 141 -13.23 21.16 -28.35
N ILE A 142 -13.25 20.54 -27.17
CA ILE A 142 -12.91 21.16 -25.89
C ILE A 142 -11.45 20.86 -25.53
N ARG A 143 -10.70 21.92 -25.25
CA ARG A 143 -9.38 21.84 -24.63
C ARG A 143 -9.48 22.30 -23.19
N PHE A 144 -9.28 21.37 -22.25
CA PHE A 144 -9.12 21.67 -20.83
C PHE A 144 -7.66 21.46 -20.41
N SER A 145 -7.28 22.11 -19.32
CA SER A 145 -6.00 21.93 -18.59
C SER A 145 -6.01 22.89 -17.41
N GLU A 146 -5.30 22.60 -16.32
CA GLU A 146 -5.21 23.51 -15.16
C GLU A 146 -4.96 24.97 -15.55
N LYS A 147 -4.00 25.22 -16.46
CA LYS A 147 -3.60 26.57 -16.85
C LYS A 147 -4.71 27.30 -17.64
N ARG A 148 -5.50 26.57 -18.44
CA ARG A 148 -6.66 27.12 -19.16
C ARG A 148 -7.87 27.28 -18.23
N ALA A 149 -8.13 26.31 -17.35
CA ALA A 149 -9.16 26.38 -16.31
C ALA A 149 -8.93 27.55 -15.34
N LYS A 150 -7.69 27.78 -14.92
CA LYS A 150 -7.27 28.95 -14.12
C LYS A 150 -7.43 30.25 -14.92
N LYS A 151 -6.96 30.32 -16.18
CA LYS A 151 -7.11 31.52 -17.04
C LYS A 151 -8.57 31.89 -17.34
N MET A 152 -9.47 30.91 -17.37
CA MET A 152 -10.88 31.11 -17.75
C MET A 152 -11.83 31.16 -16.56
N ASN A 153 -11.32 31.17 -15.32
CA ASN A 153 -12.12 31.07 -14.09
C ASN A 153 -13.16 29.93 -14.18
N ALA A 154 -12.68 28.71 -14.44
CA ALA A 154 -13.51 27.51 -14.33
C ALA A 154 -13.93 27.30 -12.87
N SER A 155 -15.22 27.06 -12.65
CA SER A 155 -15.79 26.69 -11.36
C SER A 155 -15.25 25.34 -10.87
N ILE A 156 -15.71 24.87 -9.70
CA ILE A 156 -15.41 23.49 -9.25
C ILE A 156 -16.21 22.49 -10.08
N GLU A 157 -17.44 22.83 -10.43
CA GLU A 157 -18.36 21.95 -11.18
C GLU A 157 -17.90 21.70 -12.62
N GLU A 158 -17.48 22.75 -13.34
CA GLU A 158 -16.98 22.61 -14.72
C GLU A 158 -15.67 21.80 -14.81
N LYS A 159 -14.88 21.75 -13.72
CA LYS A 159 -13.70 20.89 -13.64
C LYS A 159 -14.11 19.43 -13.48
N ARG A 160 -14.94 19.15 -12.46
CA ARG A 160 -15.49 17.80 -12.21
C ARG A 160 -16.16 17.22 -13.43
N LEU A 161 -17.00 18.01 -14.10
CA LEU A 161 -17.73 17.59 -15.30
C LEU A 161 -16.77 17.28 -16.48
N PHE A 162 -15.70 18.05 -16.65
CA PHE A 162 -14.69 17.70 -17.67
C PHE A 162 -13.87 16.47 -17.27
N GLU A 163 -13.49 16.34 -16.00
CA GLU A 163 -12.76 15.19 -15.45
C GLU A 163 -13.60 13.89 -15.55
N GLU A 164 -14.92 13.99 -15.34
CA GLU A 164 -15.89 12.91 -15.56
C GLU A 164 -15.94 12.47 -17.03
N TYR A 165 -16.16 13.41 -17.97
CA TYR A 165 -16.14 13.10 -19.41
C TYR A 165 -14.78 12.50 -19.83
N GLN A 166 -13.66 13.05 -19.35
CA GLN A 166 -12.33 12.54 -19.68
C GLN A 166 -12.11 11.11 -19.17
N SER A 167 -12.66 10.77 -18.00
CA SER A 167 -12.64 9.42 -17.42
C SER A 167 -13.50 8.46 -18.25
N GLN A 168 -14.78 8.78 -18.45
CA GLN A 168 -15.75 7.98 -19.23
C GLN A 168 -15.27 7.71 -20.67
N MET A 169 -14.52 8.65 -21.26
CA MET A 169 -14.00 8.52 -22.62
C MET A 169 -12.74 7.66 -22.74
N ARG A 170 -11.91 7.46 -21.68
CA ARG A 170 -10.57 6.85 -21.89
C ARG A 170 -10.64 5.44 -22.48
N GLU A 171 -11.54 4.59 -22.01
CA GLU A 171 -11.70 3.20 -22.49
C GLU A 171 -12.29 3.13 -23.92
N GLN A 172 -12.94 4.21 -24.35
CA GLN A 172 -13.54 4.34 -25.68
C GLN A 172 -12.54 4.82 -26.74
N ILE A 173 -11.42 5.43 -26.33
CA ILE A 173 -10.35 5.88 -27.23
C ILE A 173 -9.59 4.64 -27.73
N PRO A 174 -9.61 4.33 -29.03
CA PRO A 174 -8.90 3.20 -29.59
C PRO A 174 -7.42 3.54 -29.86
N ILE A 175 -6.68 2.56 -30.40
CA ILE A 175 -5.35 2.76 -30.97
C ILE A 175 -5.33 3.78 -32.14
N TYR A 176 -4.17 4.38 -32.41
CA TYR A 176 -4.01 5.30 -33.54
C TYR A 176 -4.22 4.58 -34.90
N ARG A 177 -4.94 5.22 -35.83
CA ARG A 177 -5.33 4.66 -37.15
C ARG A 177 -6.10 3.33 -37.04
N TYR A 178 -6.98 3.21 -36.04
CA TYR A 178 -7.79 2.02 -35.76
C TYR A 178 -8.40 1.38 -37.03
N ALA A 179 -9.07 2.16 -37.88
CA ALA A 179 -9.74 1.61 -39.06
C ALA A 179 -8.75 1.01 -40.07
N GLU A 180 -7.65 1.71 -40.38
CA GLU A 180 -6.61 1.21 -41.27
C GLU A 180 -5.88 0.00 -40.68
N VAL A 181 -5.67 -0.02 -39.36
CA VAL A 181 -5.04 -1.14 -38.65
C VAL A 181 -5.95 -2.37 -38.62
N LYS A 182 -7.27 -2.23 -38.38
CA LYS A 182 -8.20 -3.37 -38.47
C LYS A 182 -8.28 -3.92 -39.89
N ALA A 183 -8.21 -3.07 -40.92
CA ALA A 183 -8.12 -3.52 -42.31
C ALA A 183 -6.80 -4.27 -42.59
N ALA A 184 -5.66 -3.77 -42.10
CA ALA A 184 -4.37 -4.45 -42.22
C ALA A 184 -4.35 -5.83 -41.53
N ILE A 185 -4.93 -5.94 -40.32
CA ILE A 185 -5.10 -7.22 -39.61
C ILE A 185 -5.97 -8.18 -40.43
N ALA A 186 -7.09 -7.71 -41.00
CA ALA A 186 -7.97 -8.53 -41.85
C ALA A 186 -7.26 -9.01 -43.14
N ASN A 187 -6.28 -8.26 -43.64
CA ASN A 187 -5.41 -8.64 -44.76
C ASN A 187 -4.23 -9.56 -44.35
N GLY A 188 -4.12 -9.95 -43.07
CA GLY A 188 -3.01 -10.75 -42.55
C GLY A 188 -1.67 -10.02 -42.48
N GLN A 189 -1.68 -8.68 -42.48
CA GLN A 189 -0.45 -7.88 -42.41
C GLN A 189 0.06 -7.75 -40.96
N THR A 190 1.38 -7.77 -40.79
CA THR A 190 2.03 -7.49 -39.50
C THR A 190 1.85 -6.01 -39.12
N ILE A 191 1.53 -5.74 -37.85
CA ILE A 191 1.30 -4.38 -37.33
C ILE A 191 2.49 -3.93 -36.48
N PHE A 192 3.09 -2.79 -36.84
CA PHE A 192 4.23 -2.21 -36.12
C PHE A 192 3.74 -1.26 -35.03
N ILE A 193 4.13 -1.47 -33.77
CA ILE A 193 3.77 -0.63 -32.63
C ILE A 193 4.95 0.31 -32.32
N ALA A 194 4.74 1.62 -32.48
CA ALA A 194 5.74 2.67 -32.22
C ALA A 194 5.31 3.56 -31.05
N GLU A 195 6.21 4.35 -30.47
CA GLU A 195 5.90 5.21 -29.31
C GLU A 195 4.95 6.39 -29.62
N GLY A 196 4.85 6.84 -30.88
CA GLY A 196 4.02 8.01 -31.19
C GLY A 196 3.58 8.12 -32.64
N GLU A 197 2.53 8.92 -32.86
CA GLU A 197 1.82 9.04 -34.14
C GLU A 197 2.73 9.44 -35.33
N PRO A 198 3.70 10.37 -35.16
CA PRO A 198 4.67 10.69 -36.21
C PRO A 198 5.54 9.53 -36.70
N CYS A 199 5.78 8.53 -35.84
CA CYS A 199 6.56 7.35 -36.21
C CYS A 199 5.69 6.35 -36.97
N CYS A 200 4.41 6.23 -36.59
CA CYS A 200 3.41 5.48 -37.34
C CYS A 200 3.20 6.06 -38.73
N ASP A 201 3.05 7.38 -38.87
CA ASP A 201 2.83 8.04 -40.17
C ASP A 201 3.97 7.76 -41.16
N VAL A 202 5.23 7.84 -40.73
CA VAL A 202 6.39 7.56 -41.60
C VAL A 202 6.49 6.08 -41.99
N LEU A 203 6.04 5.15 -41.13
CA LEU A 203 5.91 3.74 -41.50
C LEU A 203 4.77 3.53 -42.52
N TRP A 204 3.63 4.21 -42.36
CA TRP A 204 2.54 4.20 -43.35
C TRP A 204 2.94 4.84 -44.69
N GLU A 205 3.81 5.85 -44.70
CA GLU A 205 4.41 6.42 -45.92
C GLU A 205 5.29 5.40 -46.67
N LEU A 206 5.91 4.44 -45.96
CA LEU A 206 6.58 3.27 -46.54
C LEU A 206 5.63 2.09 -46.84
N GLY A 207 4.33 2.21 -46.57
CA GLY A 207 3.34 1.14 -46.74
C GLY A 207 3.34 0.07 -45.64
N ILE A 208 4.02 0.32 -44.51
CA ILE A 208 4.06 -0.57 -43.35
C ILE A 208 2.93 -0.19 -42.37
N PRO A 209 1.94 -1.08 -42.10
CA PRO A 209 0.88 -0.79 -41.15
C PRO A 209 1.41 -0.58 -39.73
N ALA A 210 1.15 0.60 -39.16
CA ALA A 210 1.70 0.98 -37.86
C ALA A 210 0.71 1.70 -36.94
N THR A 211 0.90 1.58 -35.63
CA THR A 211 0.01 2.14 -34.61
C THR A 211 0.74 2.54 -33.32
N THR A 212 0.02 3.25 -32.44
CA THR A 212 0.46 3.66 -31.11
C THR A 212 -0.75 3.88 -30.19
N ASN A 213 -0.51 3.89 -28.88
CA ASN A 213 -1.50 4.30 -27.88
C ASN A 213 -1.54 5.83 -27.74
N ILE A 214 -2.69 6.37 -27.34
CA ILE A 214 -2.79 7.80 -27.07
C ILE A 214 -1.87 8.22 -25.91
N GLY A 215 -1.03 9.23 -26.14
CA GLY A 215 -0.13 9.80 -25.13
C GLY A 215 1.25 9.14 -25.00
N GLY A 216 1.55 8.08 -25.75
CA GLY A 216 2.88 7.47 -25.88
C GLY A 216 3.37 6.71 -24.65
N SER A 217 4.68 6.79 -24.35
CA SER A 217 5.34 5.96 -23.34
C SER A 217 4.65 5.97 -21.96
N GLY A 218 4.37 4.78 -21.44
CA GLY A 218 3.71 4.56 -20.15
C GLY A 218 2.21 4.89 -20.15
N LYS A 219 1.54 4.91 -21.31
CA LYS A 219 0.09 5.18 -21.47
C LYS A 219 -0.66 4.12 -22.29
N TRP A 220 -0.15 2.89 -22.34
CA TRP A 220 -0.86 1.73 -22.89
C TRP A 220 -1.91 1.21 -21.90
N HIS A 221 -3.09 0.82 -22.39
CA HIS A 221 -4.21 0.26 -21.62
C HIS A 221 -4.73 -1.04 -22.26
N ASN A 222 -5.53 -1.83 -21.53
CA ASN A 222 -6.10 -3.08 -22.03
C ASN A 222 -6.93 -2.89 -23.31
N SER A 223 -7.65 -1.77 -23.43
CA SER A 223 -8.38 -1.35 -24.65
C SER A 223 -7.49 -1.29 -25.89
N ASP A 224 -6.24 -0.89 -25.72
CA ASP A 224 -5.25 -0.73 -26.78
C ASP A 224 -4.72 -2.12 -27.22
N THR A 225 -4.64 -3.08 -26.29
CA THR A 225 -4.37 -4.50 -26.56
C THR A 225 -5.53 -5.19 -27.26
N GLU A 226 -6.78 -4.93 -26.83
CA GLU A 226 -7.99 -5.54 -27.36
C GLU A 226 -8.24 -5.16 -28.83
N ASP A 227 -7.96 -3.92 -29.22
CA ASP A 227 -8.02 -3.47 -30.62
C ASP A 227 -7.10 -4.29 -31.53
N LEU A 228 -5.96 -4.75 -31.01
CA LEU A 228 -4.94 -5.54 -31.71
C LEU A 228 -5.10 -7.06 -31.53
N LYS A 229 -6.20 -7.54 -30.90
CA LYS A 229 -6.44 -8.98 -30.74
C LYS A 229 -6.45 -9.69 -32.11
N GLY A 230 -5.57 -10.68 -32.25
CA GLY A 230 -5.37 -11.44 -33.50
C GLY A 230 -4.35 -10.84 -34.48
N ALA A 231 -3.67 -9.74 -34.14
CA ALA A 231 -2.58 -9.19 -34.94
C ALA A 231 -1.24 -9.88 -34.65
N SER A 232 -0.47 -10.20 -35.70
CA SER A 232 0.97 -10.39 -35.57
C SER A 232 1.63 -9.02 -35.40
N VAL A 233 2.38 -8.80 -34.30
CA VAL A 233 2.91 -7.47 -33.95
C VAL A 233 4.44 -7.41 -34.00
N VAL A 234 4.96 -6.23 -34.33
CA VAL A 234 6.38 -5.85 -34.22
C VAL A 234 6.52 -4.65 -33.31
N LEU A 235 7.36 -4.72 -32.28
CA LEU A 235 7.58 -3.65 -31.32
C LEU A 235 8.78 -2.76 -31.72
N VAL A 236 8.57 -1.45 -31.74
CA VAL A 236 9.51 -0.44 -32.26
C VAL A 236 9.79 0.65 -31.22
N PRO A 237 10.70 0.42 -30.27
CA PRO A 237 11.04 1.41 -29.24
C PRO A 237 11.82 2.61 -29.81
N ASP A 238 11.54 3.82 -29.32
CA ASP A 238 12.52 4.91 -29.33
C ASP A 238 13.78 4.44 -28.58
N ARG A 239 14.99 4.82 -29.06
CA ARG A 239 16.25 4.38 -28.46
C ARG A 239 16.62 5.19 -27.21
N ASP A 240 15.75 5.19 -26.20
CA ASP A 240 16.03 5.69 -24.86
C ASP A 240 15.41 4.80 -23.76
N GLU A 241 15.78 5.06 -22.50
CA GLU A 241 15.27 4.29 -21.35
C GLU A 241 13.71 4.24 -21.30
N PRO A 242 12.96 5.34 -21.53
CA PRO A 242 11.50 5.31 -21.61
C PRO A 242 10.93 4.49 -22.77
N GLY A 243 11.48 4.59 -23.99
CA GLY A 243 10.95 3.89 -25.16
C GLY A 243 11.09 2.38 -25.07
N LEU A 244 12.27 1.89 -24.68
CA LEU A 244 12.48 0.45 -24.46
C LEU A 244 11.62 -0.09 -23.31
N LYS A 245 11.47 0.67 -22.21
CA LYS A 245 10.63 0.28 -21.07
C LYS A 245 9.15 0.17 -21.44
N HIS A 246 8.64 1.04 -22.31
CA HIS A 246 7.27 0.99 -22.81
C HIS A 246 7.01 -0.28 -23.64
N MET A 247 7.86 -0.56 -24.62
CA MET A 247 7.70 -1.75 -25.47
C MET A 247 7.84 -3.05 -24.68
N ARG A 248 8.73 -3.12 -23.69
CA ARG A 248 8.82 -4.27 -22.76
C ARG A 248 7.56 -4.51 -21.94
N ALA A 249 6.78 -3.47 -21.64
CA ALA A 249 5.49 -3.63 -20.97
C ALA A 249 4.43 -4.19 -21.93
N ILE A 250 4.43 -3.73 -23.18
CA ILE A 250 3.52 -4.20 -24.24
C ILE A 250 3.82 -5.66 -24.62
N ALA A 251 5.09 -6.05 -24.71
CA ALA A 251 5.50 -7.43 -25.03
C ALA A 251 4.90 -8.49 -24.09
N LYS A 252 4.65 -8.15 -22.81
CA LYS A 252 3.97 -9.07 -21.87
C LYS A 252 2.53 -9.39 -22.24
N MET A 253 1.90 -8.57 -23.08
CA MET A 253 0.54 -8.74 -23.59
C MET A 253 0.50 -9.48 -24.94
N PHE A 254 1.66 -9.61 -25.61
CA PHE A 254 1.82 -10.21 -26.93
C PHE A 254 3.05 -11.12 -26.91
N LEU A 255 2.90 -12.36 -26.44
CA LEU A 255 4.04 -13.27 -26.22
C LEU A 255 4.83 -13.60 -27.49
N GLU A 256 4.16 -13.61 -28.65
CA GLU A 256 4.76 -13.82 -29.98
C GLU A 256 5.24 -12.50 -30.65
N ALA A 257 5.40 -11.42 -29.87
CA ALA A 257 5.83 -10.13 -30.40
C ALA A 257 7.28 -10.16 -30.89
N ARG A 258 7.44 -9.89 -32.19
CA ARG A 258 8.73 -9.63 -32.81
C ARG A 258 9.15 -8.18 -32.54
N TRP A 259 10.40 -7.85 -32.84
CA TRP A 259 11.00 -6.55 -32.50
C TRP A 259 11.80 -5.99 -33.67
N MET A 260 11.83 -4.66 -33.80
CA MET A 260 12.75 -3.96 -34.68
C MET A 260 13.34 -2.78 -33.92
N LEU A 261 14.68 -2.75 -33.82
CA LEU A 261 15.41 -1.72 -33.10
C LEU A 261 15.94 -0.67 -34.09
N PRO A 262 15.45 0.59 -34.05
CA PRO A 262 16.01 1.65 -34.88
C PRO A 262 17.53 1.78 -34.71
N PHE A 263 18.27 1.84 -35.82
CA PHE A 263 19.74 1.87 -35.86
C PHE A 263 20.37 0.69 -35.06
N PRO A 264 20.20 -0.57 -35.47
CA PRO A 264 20.53 -1.75 -34.67
C PRO A 264 22.04 -1.85 -34.32
N ASP A 265 22.94 -1.52 -35.26
CA ASP A 265 24.40 -1.54 -35.05
C ASP A 265 24.93 -0.51 -34.03
N SER A 266 24.07 0.38 -33.52
CA SER A 266 24.53 1.50 -32.71
C SER A 266 24.92 1.11 -31.29
N TYR A 267 26.12 1.55 -30.89
CA TYR A 267 26.61 1.47 -29.51
C TYR A 267 25.64 2.08 -28.48
N LEU A 268 24.77 3.02 -28.87
CA LEU A 268 23.79 3.62 -27.95
C LEU A 268 22.70 2.65 -27.48
N TRP A 269 22.49 1.50 -28.12
CA TRP A 269 21.70 0.42 -27.51
C TRP A 269 22.37 -0.16 -26.27
N LYS A 270 23.71 -0.06 -26.15
CA LYS A 270 24.49 -0.48 -24.99
C LYS A 270 24.60 0.58 -23.90
N GLN A 271 24.23 1.82 -24.20
CA GLN A 271 24.23 2.95 -23.26
C GLN A 271 23.10 3.92 -23.65
N LEU A 272 21.86 3.55 -23.28
CA LEU A 272 20.68 4.30 -23.65
C LEU A 272 20.70 5.73 -23.10
N PRO A 273 20.34 6.75 -23.91
CA PRO A 273 19.94 8.06 -23.41
C PRO A 273 18.80 7.96 -22.39
N LYS A 274 18.76 8.89 -21.43
CA LYS A 274 17.66 8.99 -20.45
C LYS A 274 16.37 9.60 -21.01
N SER A 275 16.47 10.23 -22.18
CA SER A 275 15.36 10.80 -22.96
C SER A 275 15.86 11.30 -24.31
N GLN A 276 14.96 11.43 -25.28
CA GLN A 276 15.22 11.98 -26.62
C GLN A 276 16.15 11.13 -27.49
N GLY A 277 16.20 9.82 -27.25
CA GLY A 277 16.94 8.88 -28.09
C GLY A 277 16.29 8.71 -29.47
N ALA A 278 17.08 8.51 -30.53
CA ALA A 278 16.60 8.49 -31.91
C ALA A 278 15.41 7.54 -32.12
N ASP A 279 14.42 7.98 -32.91
CA ASP A 279 13.24 7.17 -33.27
C ASP A 279 13.35 6.54 -34.66
N VAL A 280 12.41 5.67 -35.01
CA VAL A 280 12.36 5.00 -36.33
C VAL A 280 12.24 6.01 -37.49
N ALA A 281 11.57 7.15 -37.27
CA ALA A 281 11.50 8.20 -38.29
C ALA A 281 12.83 8.95 -38.44
N ASP A 282 13.57 9.19 -37.33
CA ASP A 282 14.96 9.66 -37.41
C ASP A 282 15.87 8.64 -38.14
N TRP A 283 15.64 7.33 -37.99
CA TRP A 283 16.41 6.29 -38.70
C TRP A 283 16.16 6.29 -40.20
N ILE A 284 14.88 6.24 -40.60
CA ILE A 284 14.44 6.29 -42.01
C ILE A 284 14.94 7.57 -42.68
N ALA A 285 14.83 8.73 -42.01
CA ALA A 285 15.26 10.01 -42.56
C ALA A 285 16.80 10.14 -42.69
N ASN A 286 17.58 9.54 -41.78
CA ASN A 286 19.04 9.64 -41.80
C ASN A 286 19.70 8.74 -42.86
N PHE A 287 19.07 7.62 -43.23
CA PHE A 287 19.64 6.64 -44.17
C PHE A 287 18.82 6.45 -45.46
N ASN A 288 17.66 7.10 -45.60
CA ASN A 288 16.74 6.96 -46.72
C ASN A 288 16.30 5.50 -46.94
N LEU A 289 15.83 4.86 -45.85
CA LEU A 289 15.46 3.45 -45.81
C LEU A 289 14.15 3.17 -46.57
N SER A 290 14.07 2.00 -47.21
CA SER A 290 12.85 1.48 -47.83
C SER A 290 12.07 0.56 -46.88
N ALA A 291 10.88 0.14 -47.32
CA ALA A 291 10.08 -0.84 -46.59
C ALA A 291 10.80 -2.19 -46.40
N ASN A 292 11.66 -2.59 -47.34
CA ASN A 292 12.42 -3.84 -47.22
C ASN A 292 13.47 -3.72 -46.12
N ASP A 293 14.27 -2.64 -46.11
CA ASP A 293 15.30 -2.41 -45.08
C ASP A 293 14.72 -2.43 -43.65
N ILE A 294 13.48 -1.96 -43.48
CA ILE A 294 12.77 -2.02 -42.19
C ILE A 294 12.30 -3.43 -41.84
N ASN A 295 11.80 -4.22 -42.81
CA ASN A 295 11.35 -5.60 -42.57
C ASN A 295 12.51 -6.59 -42.38
N ASP A 296 13.63 -6.37 -43.07
CA ASP A 296 14.86 -7.19 -42.97
C ASP A 296 15.57 -7.03 -41.60
N ASN A 297 15.22 -5.98 -40.83
CA ASN A 297 15.68 -5.73 -39.47
C ASN A 297 14.59 -6.06 -38.40
N VAL A 298 13.61 -6.90 -38.74
CA VAL A 298 12.70 -7.50 -37.77
C VAL A 298 13.31 -8.80 -37.24
N HIS A 299 13.41 -8.92 -35.92
CA HIS A 299 13.96 -10.07 -35.22
C HIS A 299 12.94 -10.65 -34.24
N ASP A 300 13.05 -11.94 -33.96
CA ASP A 300 12.19 -12.61 -32.98
C ASP A 300 12.56 -12.22 -31.53
N SER A 301 11.67 -12.52 -30.59
CA SER A 301 11.82 -12.20 -29.15
C SER A 301 13.19 -12.56 -28.59
N ASP A 302 13.72 -13.71 -29.01
CA ASP A 302 14.85 -14.37 -28.36
C ASP A 302 16.16 -13.65 -28.65
N TRP A 303 16.33 -13.08 -29.85
CA TRP A 303 17.48 -12.23 -30.20
C TRP A 303 17.53 -10.97 -29.33
N LEU A 304 16.37 -10.35 -29.10
CA LEU A 304 16.28 -9.17 -28.26
C LEU A 304 16.48 -9.54 -26.79
N MET A 305 15.90 -10.66 -26.33
CA MET A 305 16.07 -11.12 -24.95
C MET A 305 17.52 -11.53 -24.67
N GLU A 306 18.21 -12.22 -25.57
CA GLU A 306 19.64 -12.52 -25.41
C GLU A 306 20.49 -11.24 -25.43
N THR A 307 20.23 -10.32 -26.35
CA THR A 307 20.94 -9.02 -26.41
C THR A 307 20.70 -8.18 -25.16
N ILE A 308 19.45 -8.12 -24.67
CA ILE A 308 19.07 -7.44 -23.43
C ILE A 308 19.67 -8.14 -22.22
N GLN A 309 19.66 -9.46 -22.16
CA GLN A 309 20.18 -10.22 -21.03
C GLN A 309 21.70 -10.13 -20.96
N GLN A 310 22.41 -10.10 -22.10
CA GLN A 310 23.83 -9.73 -22.14
C GLN A 310 24.05 -8.29 -21.69
N LEU A 311 23.21 -7.33 -22.13
CA LEU A 311 23.34 -5.93 -21.69
C LEU A 311 23.01 -5.74 -20.21
N GLU A 312 22.06 -6.49 -19.66
CA GLU A 312 21.68 -6.47 -18.24
C GLU A 312 22.65 -7.25 -17.39
N GLN A 313 23.29 -8.31 -17.89
CA GLN A 313 24.45 -8.93 -17.24
C GLN A 313 25.65 -7.98 -17.21
N ASN A 314 25.91 -7.23 -18.30
CA ASN A 314 26.95 -6.21 -18.29
C ASN A 314 26.58 -5.05 -17.34
N LEU A 315 25.33 -4.58 -17.34
CA LEU A 315 24.87 -3.48 -16.50
C LEU A 315 24.66 -3.89 -15.02
N ALA A 316 24.45 -5.17 -14.73
CA ALA A 316 24.46 -5.72 -13.37
C ALA A 316 25.85 -6.20 -12.94
N SER A 317 26.82 -6.32 -13.86
CA SER A 317 28.25 -6.37 -13.52
C SER A 317 28.76 -4.99 -13.11
N GLU A 318 28.18 -3.90 -13.64
CA GLU A 318 28.01 -2.65 -12.89
C GLU A 318 26.90 -2.82 -11.82
N VAL A 319 27.13 -3.73 -10.87
CA VAL A 319 26.55 -3.65 -9.52
C VAL A 319 26.60 -2.18 -9.09
N THR A 320 25.62 -1.71 -8.32
CA THR A 320 25.77 -0.44 -7.59
C THR A 320 26.85 -0.56 -6.53
N VAL A 321 28.11 -0.65 -6.98
CA VAL A 321 29.33 -0.55 -6.19
C VAL A 321 29.38 0.91 -5.74
N PHE A 322 28.66 1.18 -4.67
CA PHE A 322 28.76 2.42 -3.94
C PHE A 322 30.25 2.66 -3.66
N ARG A 323 30.87 3.62 -4.34
CA ARG A 323 32.32 3.86 -4.21
C ARG A 323 32.69 4.47 -2.84
N SER A 324 31.69 4.82 -2.03
CA SER A 324 31.85 5.22 -0.64
C SER A 324 31.80 4.01 0.30
N PRO A 325 32.68 3.91 1.31
CA PRO A 325 32.65 2.82 2.30
C PRO A 325 31.30 2.68 3.03
N TYR A 326 30.55 3.78 3.20
CA TYR A 326 29.19 3.74 3.75
C TYR A 326 28.26 2.88 2.89
N GLY A 327 28.23 3.09 1.57
CA GLY A 327 27.31 2.38 0.70
C GLY A 327 27.72 0.93 0.43
N GLN A 328 29.02 0.61 0.49
CA GLN A 328 29.49 -0.79 0.47
C GLN A 328 28.91 -1.57 1.65
N ARG A 329 28.86 -0.94 2.84
CA ARG A 329 28.24 -1.50 4.03
C ARG A 329 26.72 -1.55 3.93
N TYR A 330 26.07 -0.53 3.36
CA TYR A 330 24.64 -0.59 3.04
C TYR A 330 24.30 -1.80 2.14
N GLN A 331 25.06 -2.01 1.07
CA GLN A 331 24.84 -3.13 0.15
C GLN A 331 25.07 -4.48 0.85
N ALA A 332 26.17 -4.66 1.57
CA ALA A 332 26.43 -5.90 2.32
C ALA A 332 25.34 -6.23 3.36
N VAL A 333 24.78 -5.23 4.05
CA VAL A 333 23.65 -5.42 4.97
C VAL A 333 22.36 -5.72 4.20
N LYS A 334 22.13 -5.08 3.05
CA LYS A 334 20.96 -5.34 2.18
C LYS A 334 20.98 -6.75 1.60
N ASP A 335 22.14 -7.24 1.16
CA ASP A 335 22.30 -8.57 0.58
C ASP A 335 22.09 -9.69 1.61
N TYR A 336 22.46 -9.45 2.88
CA TYR A 336 22.44 -10.47 3.94
C TYR A 336 21.20 -10.46 4.85
N TRP A 337 20.63 -9.27 5.10
CA TRP A 337 19.47 -9.06 5.98
C TRP A 337 18.28 -8.38 5.26
N GLY A 338 18.45 -7.83 4.05
CA GLY A 338 17.47 -6.91 3.44
C GLY A 338 16.10 -7.50 3.12
N SER A 339 15.99 -8.81 2.87
CA SER A 339 14.71 -9.53 2.71
C SER A 339 14.11 -10.02 4.04
N ARG A 340 14.93 -10.08 5.09
CA ARG A 340 14.62 -10.61 6.42
C ARG A 340 14.19 -9.53 7.41
N LEU A 341 14.61 -8.30 7.17
CA LEU A 341 14.19 -7.11 7.90
C LEU A 341 12.78 -6.69 7.52
N ARG A 342 11.91 -6.44 8.52
CA ARG A 342 10.59 -5.81 8.36
C ARG A 342 10.44 -4.66 9.36
N PHE A 343 9.59 -3.69 9.06
CA PHE A 343 9.21 -2.65 10.02
C PHE A 343 7.74 -2.80 10.42
N ASN A 344 7.51 -3.16 11.68
CA ASN A 344 6.20 -3.35 12.27
C ASN A 344 5.58 -1.98 12.57
N THR A 345 4.65 -1.53 11.72
CA THR A 345 4.03 -0.20 11.84
C THR A 345 3.11 -0.06 13.04
N LEU A 346 2.67 -1.17 13.65
CA LEU A 346 1.85 -1.16 14.86
C LEU A 346 2.72 -0.90 16.10
N LYS A 347 3.69 -1.78 16.38
CA LYS A 347 4.56 -1.62 17.56
C LYS A 347 5.63 -0.52 17.39
N GLN A 348 5.83 -0.03 16.15
CA GLN A 348 6.87 0.92 15.73
C GLN A 348 8.29 0.37 15.93
N GLN A 349 8.49 -0.91 15.61
CA GLN A 349 9.72 -1.66 15.86
C GLN A 349 10.30 -2.23 14.55
N VAL A 350 11.62 -2.45 14.54
CA VAL A 350 12.30 -3.24 13.51
C VAL A 350 12.28 -4.69 13.94
N GLU A 351 12.03 -5.58 13.00
CA GLU A 351 12.09 -7.03 13.18
C GLU A 351 13.10 -7.63 12.20
N LEU A 352 13.74 -8.72 12.61
CA LEU A 352 14.58 -9.57 11.78
C LEU A 352 14.05 -11.00 11.90
N ASP A 353 13.75 -11.65 10.77
CA ASP A 353 13.16 -13.00 10.73
C ASP A 353 11.83 -13.10 11.51
N ARG A 354 11.08 -11.99 11.59
CA ARG A 354 9.83 -11.77 12.36
C ARG A 354 10.01 -11.61 13.89
N GLU A 355 11.23 -11.67 14.42
CA GLU A 355 11.51 -11.40 15.83
C GLU A 355 11.95 -9.93 16.06
N PRO A 356 11.53 -9.27 17.16
CA PRO A 356 11.93 -7.89 17.46
C PRO A 356 13.44 -7.71 17.58
N LEU A 357 14.02 -6.84 16.74
CA LEU A 357 15.47 -6.60 16.67
C LEU A 357 15.88 -5.46 17.60
N ASP A 358 16.70 -5.75 18.60
CA ASP A 358 17.29 -4.73 19.47
C ASP A 358 18.35 -3.89 18.72
N LEU A 359 18.03 -2.62 18.54
CA LEU A 359 18.85 -1.65 17.81
C LEU A 359 20.10 -1.19 18.58
N ASP A 360 20.22 -1.44 19.89
CA ASP A 360 21.45 -1.17 20.65
C ASP A 360 22.53 -2.23 20.34
N PHE A 361 22.14 -3.48 20.09
CA PHE A 361 23.05 -4.57 19.71
C PHE A 361 23.28 -4.73 18.21
N VAL A 362 22.49 -4.05 17.35
CA VAL A 362 22.53 -4.23 15.88
C VAL A 362 23.92 -4.06 15.27
N ARG A 363 24.73 -3.11 15.79
CA ARG A 363 26.13 -2.91 15.36
C ARG A 363 27.00 -4.13 15.69
N LEU A 364 26.81 -4.75 16.85
CA LEU A 364 27.59 -5.92 17.26
C LEU A 364 27.30 -7.09 16.31
N LEU A 365 26.00 -7.37 16.08
CA LEU A 365 25.53 -8.43 15.19
C LEU A 365 26.07 -8.26 13.77
N LEU A 366 25.92 -7.07 13.17
CA LEU A 366 26.42 -6.82 11.81
C LEU A 366 27.94 -6.90 11.71
N CYS A 367 28.69 -6.36 12.69
CA CYS A 367 30.15 -6.45 12.69
C CYS A 367 30.64 -7.90 12.80
N THR A 368 29.97 -8.77 13.58
CA THR A 368 30.41 -10.17 13.76
C THR A 368 29.91 -11.12 12.68
N GLN A 369 28.79 -10.84 12.02
CA GLN A 369 28.25 -11.68 10.94
C GLN A 369 28.84 -11.36 9.57
N LEU A 370 29.25 -10.11 9.31
CA LEU A 370 29.71 -9.64 8.00
C LEU A 370 31.20 -9.26 7.92
N ASP A 371 31.94 -9.31 9.04
CA ASP A 371 33.34 -8.85 9.18
C ASP A 371 33.60 -7.41 8.66
N ILE A 372 32.58 -6.54 8.76
CA ILE A 372 32.65 -5.13 8.36
C ILE A 372 32.66 -4.19 9.56
N THR A 373 33.45 -3.12 9.48
CA THR A 373 33.51 -2.10 10.54
C THR A 373 32.57 -0.94 10.25
N MET A 374 31.68 -0.63 11.20
CA MET A 374 30.79 0.55 11.16
C MET A 374 30.61 1.19 12.54
N SER A 375 30.12 2.43 12.58
CA SER A 375 29.64 3.09 13.81
C SER A 375 28.21 2.65 14.17
N VAL A 376 27.79 2.88 15.42
CA VAL A 376 26.42 2.55 15.87
C VAL A 376 25.39 3.25 15.00
N LYS A 377 25.58 4.56 14.78
CA LYS A 377 24.69 5.40 13.97
C LYS A 377 24.49 4.86 12.56
N GLU A 378 25.56 4.44 11.88
CA GLU A 378 25.46 3.86 10.53
C GLU A 378 24.70 2.54 10.53
N ALA A 379 24.96 1.67 11.51
CA ALA A 379 24.27 0.39 11.65
C ALA A 379 22.75 0.59 11.81
N THR A 380 22.34 1.45 12.75
CA THR A 380 20.93 1.76 13.00
C THR A 380 20.28 2.47 11.81
N GLU A 381 20.96 3.41 11.15
CA GLU A 381 20.40 4.12 9.98
C GLU A 381 20.21 3.20 8.76
N ILE A 382 21.14 2.29 8.49
CA ILE A 382 21.03 1.31 7.40
C ILE A 382 19.89 0.32 7.68
N VAL A 383 19.87 -0.29 8.88
CA VAL A 383 18.87 -1.31 9.24
C VAL A 383 17.46 -0.73 9.33
N LEU A 384 17.29 0.45 9.93
CA LEU A 384 15.99 1.11 9.98
C LEU A 384 15.49 1.49 8.57
N PHE A 385 16.37 1.93 7.67
CA PHE A 385 15.99 2.23 6.29
C PHE A 385 15.50 0.98 5.55
N LEU A 386 16.27 -0.12 5.60
CA LEU A 386 15.91 -1.39 4.94
C LEU A 386 14.63 -1.99 5.52
N ALA A 387 14.47 -1.99 6.84
CA ALA A 387 13.24 -2.41 7.50
C ALA A 387 12.03 -1.56 7.05
N MET A 388 12.21 -0.24 6.90
CA MET A 388 11.15 0.64 6.42
C MET A 388 10.79 0.44 4.93
N GLU A 389 11.71 -0.03 4.07
CA GLU A 389 11.36 -0.49 2.71
C GLU A 389 10.36 -1.66 2.77
N ASN A 390 10.46 -2.52 3.79
CA ASN A 390 9.59 -3.66 4.07
C ASN A 390 8.60 -3.39 5.24
N SER A 391 7.97 -2.22 5.26
CA SER A 391 6.98 -1.87 6.30
C SER A 391 5.71 -2.70 6.18
N TYR A 392 5.19 -3.21 7.31
CA TYR A 392 3.93 -3.98 7.37
C TYR A 392 3.14 -3.70 8.65
N CYS A 393 1.82 -3.97 8.62
CA CYS A 393 0.95 -3.86 9.79
C CYS A 393 0.42 -5.25 10.19
N PRO A 394 0.78 -5.78 11.37
CA PRO A 394 0.35 -7.12 11.82
C PRO A 394 -1.17 -7.35 11.78
N ILE A 395 -1.97 -6.35 12.11
CA ILE A 395 -3.43 -6.44 12.09
C ILE A 395 -3.96 -6.60 10.65
N VAL A 396 -3.35 -5.90 9.70
CA VAL A 396 -3.74 -5.97 8.28
C VAL A 396 -3.33 -7.32 7.70
N GLU A 397 -2.09 -7.78 7.97
CA GLU A 397 -1.60 -9.09 7.53
C GLU A 397 -2.47 -10.24 8.09
N TYR A 398 -2.89 -10.15 9.38
CA TYR A 398 -3.86 -11.07 9.99
C TYR A 398 -5.24 -11.02 9.32
N LEU A 399 -5.81 -9.82 9.13
CA LEU A 399 -7.13 -9.64 8.51
C LEU A 399 -7.16 -10.10 7.05
N GLU A 400 -6.06 -9.93 6.31
CA GLU A 400 -5.92 -10.44 4.95
C GLU A 400 -5.81 -11.96 4.96
N GLN A 401 -4.97 -12.55 5.82
CA GLN A 401 -4.83 -13.99 5.98
C GLN A 401 -6.15 -14.70 6.31
N VAL A 402 -6.91 -14.24 7.32
CA VAL A 402 -8.21 -14.87 7.64
C VAL A 402 -9.26 -14.67 6.55
N SER A 403 -9.05 -13.71 5.64
CA SER A 403 -9.95 -13.47 4.50
C SER A 403 -9.63 -14.30 3.25
N THR A 404 -8.50 -15.01 3.21
CA THR A 404 -8.12 -15.92 2.11
C THR A 404 -8.25 -17.39 2.48
N VAL A 405 -8.25 -17.74 3.77
CA VAL A 405 -8.50 -19.12 4.24
C VAL A 405 -9.96 -19.51 3.99
N GLN A 406 -10.17 -20.65 3.34
CA GLN A 406 -11.50 -21.25 3.22
C GLN A 406 -11.99 -21.71 4.60
N ILE A 407 -13.16 -21.21 5.01
CA ILE A 407 -13.77 -21.51 6.31
C ILE A 407 -14.99 -22.41 6.10
N ASP A 408 -14.98 -23.60 6.72
CA ASP A 408 -15.97 -24.66 6.55
C ASP A 408 -17.43 -24.21 6.76
N LYS A 409 -17.62 -23.18 7.61
CA LYS A 409 -18.93 -22.64 7.93
C LYS A 409 -18.86 -21.11 8.08
N PRO A 410 -19.42 -20.32 7.14
CA PRO A 410 -19.44 -18.86 7.27
C PRO A 410 -20.27 -18.44 8.48
N ILE A 411 -19.73 -17.47 9.25
CA ILE A 411 -20.37 -16.91 10.44
C ILE A 411 -21.39 -15.86 10.04
N ASN A 412 -22.61 -15.95 10.59
CA ASN A 412 -23.55 -14.85 10.56
C ASN A 412 -23.25 -13.88 11.71
N LEU A 413 -22.84 -12.66 11.41
CA LEU A 413 -22.54 -11.65 12.43
C LEU A 413 -23.77 -11.30 13.28
N ASP A 414 -24.97 -11.42 12.72
CA ASP A 414 -26.24 -11.11 13.40
C ASP A 414 -26.66 -12.17 14.44
N SER A 415 -26.04 -13.37 14.48
CA SER A 415 -26.26 -14.36 15.55
C SER A 415 -25.25 -14.25 16.70
N LEU A 416 -24.11 -13.58 16.52
CA LEU A 416 -22.99 -13.62 17.48
C LEU A 416 -23.33 -13.08 18.88
N ALA A 417 -24.22 -12.09 19.00
CA ALA A 417 -24.61 -11.57 20.32
C ALA A 417 -25.42 -12.60 21.15
N LEU A 418 -26.18 -13.48 20.48
CA LEU A 418 -26.84 -14.61 21.12
C LEU A 418 -25.82 -15.72 21.40
N GLU A 419 -24.96 -16.02 20.42
CA GLU A 419 -24.06 -17.16 20.45
C GLU A 419 -22.85 -17.05 21.39
N LEU A 420 -22.37 -15.83 21.66
CA LEU A 420 -21.20 -15.56 22.50
C LEU A 420 -21.56 -14.84 23.81
N LEU A 421 -22.57 -13.95 23.79
CA LEU A 421 -22.94 -13.11 24.93
C LEU A 421 -24.32 -13.48 25.53
N GLY A 422 -24.99 -14.51 25.00
CA GLY A 422 -26.27 -15.01 25.52
C GLY A 422 -27.46 -14.05 25.34
N SER A 423 -27.38 -13.11 24.38
CA SER A 423 -28.33 -12.02 24.22
C SER A 423 -29.10 -12.09 22.89
N SER A 424 -30.41 -12.36 22.97
CA SER A 424 -31.32 -12.42 21.80
C SER A 424 -31.90 -11.08 21.35
N ASN A 425 -31.45 -9.95 21.93
CA ASN A 425 -31.92 -8.62 21.53
C ASN A 425 -31.32 -8.21 20.16
N PRO A 426 -32.13 -7.91 19.12
CA PRO A 426 -31.63 -7.45 17.83
C PRO A 426 -30.69 -6.24 17.91
N LEU A 427 -30.91 -5.33 18.87
CA LEU A 427 -30.03 -4.19 19.09
C LEU A 427 -28.61 -4.61 19.54
N HIS A 428 -28.48 -5.67 20.33
CA HIS A 428 -27.17 -6.17 20.77
C HIS A 428 -26.43 -6.90 19.65
N ALA A 429 -27.16 -7.59 18.76
CA ALA A 429 -26.62 -8.14 17.52
C ALA A 429 -26.07 -7.02 16.62
N ALA A 430 -26.86 -5.96 16.40
CA ALA A 430 -26.42 -4.76 15.68
C ALA A 430 -25.17 -4.13 16.34
N TYR A 431 -25.16 -3.91 17.65
CA TYR A 431 -24.00 -3.37 18.37
C TYR A 431 -22.72 -4.17 18.13
N LEU A 432 -22.77 -5.50 18.25
CA LEU A 432 -21.59 -6.35 18.04
C LEU A 432 -21.17 -6.37 16.56
N LYS A 433 -22.12 -6.53 15.63
CA LYS A 433 -21.86 -6.52 14.17
C LYS A 433 -21.24 -5.22 13.70
N ARG A 434 -21.84 -4.07 14.05
CA ARG A 434 -21.31 -2.73 13.69
C ARG A 434 -19.94 -2.48 14.32
N HIS A 435 -19.69 -2.97 15.53
CA HIS A 435 -18.38 -2.86 16.18
C HIS A 435 -17.29 -3.67 15.46
N LEU A 436 -17.56 -4.93 15.10
CA LEU A 436 -16.62 -5.77 14.34
C LEU A 436 -16.28 -5.15 12.98
N ILE A 437 -17.28 -4.73 12.21
CA ILE A 437 -17.07 -4.06 10.91
C ILE A 437 -16.31 -2.74 11.09
N GLY A 438 -16.60 -1.97 12.14
CA GLY A 438 -15.90 -0.72 12.45
C GLY A 438 -14.42 -0.93 12.83
N SER A 439 -14.11 -2.06 13.45
CA SER A 439 -12.74 -2.42 13.85
C SER A 439 -11.90 -2.85 12.65
N VAL A 440 -12.49 -3.61 11.72
CA VAL A 440 -11.91 -3.85 10.39
C VAL A 440 -11.73 -2.53 9.62
N ALA A 441 -12.74 -1.67 9.62
CA ALA A 441 -12.69 -0.37 8.93
C ALA A 441 -11.59 0.54 9.47
N ARG A 442 -11.31 0.50 10.78
CA ARG A 442 -10.21 1.25 11.41
C ARG A 442 -8.85 0.64 11.09
N ALA A 443 -8.71 -0.68 11.08
CA ALA A 443 -7.46 -1.35 10.71
C ALA A 443 -7.08 -1.11 9.23
N LEU A 444 -8.03 -1.31 8.31
CA LEU A 444 -7.80 -1.18 6.86
C LEU A 444 -7.82 0.27 6.36
N ASN A 445 -8.55 1.17 7.03
CA ASN A 445 -8.57 2.60 6.74
C ASN A 445 -8.35 3.46 8.01
N PRO A 446 -7.10 3.55 8.52
CA PRO A 446 -6.76 4.32 9.71
C PRO A 446 -7.20 5.78 9.61
N GLY A 447 -7.84 6.29 10.68
CA GLY A 447 -8.49 7.61 10.69
C GLY A 447 -9.95 7.62 10.22
N GLY A 448 -10.52 6.46 9.87
CA GLY A 448 -11.97 6.29 9.73
C GLY A 448 -12.74 6.78 10.96
N LYS A 449 -13.99 7.27 10.77
CA LYS A 449 -14.79 7.78 11.90
C LYS A 449 -15.36 6.60 12.70
N MET A 450 -15.01 6.53 13.97
CA MET A 450 -15.61 5.62 14.95
C MET A 450 -15.62 6.33 16.31
N ASP A 451 -16.68 7.10 16.57
CA ASP A 451 -16.89 7.85 17.82
C ASP A 451 -17.78 7.08 18.81
N THR A 452 -17.69 5.75 18.78
CA THR A 452 -18.47 4.80 19.58
C THR A 452 -17.56 3.74 20.24
N ALA A 453 -17.97 3.22 21.39
CA ALA A 453 -17.32 2.14 22.12
C ALA A 453 -18.34 1.04 22.47
N LEU A 454 -17.93 -0.22 22.35
CA LEU A 454 -18.73 -1.38 22.76
C LEU A 454 -18.48 -1.67 24.24
N ILE A 455 -19.54 -1.66 25.05
CA ILE A 455 -19.46 -1.79 26.51
C ILE A 455 -20.15 -3.08 26.95
N LEU A 456 -19.42 -3.99 27.60
CA LEU A 456 -20.02 -5.15 28.25
C LEU A 456 -20.39 -4.82 29.70
N GLN A 457 -21.66 -5.00 30.04
CA GLN A 457 -22.24 -4.74 31.36
C GLN A 457 -22.62 -6.07 32.02
N GLY A 458 -22.43 -6.19 33.33
CA GLY A 458 -22.85 -7.38 34.09
C GLY A 458 -21.94 -7.66 35.29
N ASN A 459 -22.18 -8.76 36.00
CA ASN A 459 -21.45 -9.09 37.23
C ASN A 459 -19.91 -9.18 37.05
N GLN A 460 -19.18 -9.01 38.15
CA GLN A 460 -17.74 -9.29 38.20
C GLN A 460 -17.48 -10.79 37.97
N GLY A 461 -16.33 -11.15 37.38
CA GLY A 461 -15.91 -12.55 37.17
C GLY A 461 -16.51 -13.26 35.96
N ILE A 462 -17.46 -12.66 35.23
CA ILE A 462 -18.08 -13.28 34.03
C ILE A 462 -17.20 -13.24 32.76
N LYS A 463 -15.92 -12.86 32.89
CA LYS A 463 -14.89 -12.79 31.82
C LYS A 463 -15.11 -11.73 30.72
N LYS A 464 -15.67 -10.56 31.07
CA LYS A 464 -15.90 -9.44 30.13
C LYS A 464 -14.64 -8.94 29.42
N SER A 465 -13.58 -8.59 30.15
CA SER A 465 -12.31 -8.13 29.57
C SER A 465 -11.58 -9.25 28.81
N THR A 466 -11.65 -10.48 29.33
CA THR A 466 -11.12 -11.67 28.66
C THR A 466 -11.81 -11.93 27.32
N PHE A 467 -13.11 -11.66 27.17
CA PHE A 467 -13.79 -11.74 25.88
C PHE A 467 -13.15 -10.81 24.84
N PHE A 468 -12.82 -9.57 25.21
CA PHE A 468 -12.14 -8.65 24.29
C PHE A 468 -10.72 -9.11 23.98
N CYS A 469 -9.94 -9.52 24.99
CA CYS A 469 -8.59 -10.06 24.78
C CYS A 469 -8.59 -11.27 23.84
N SER A 470 -9.46 -12.26 24.07
CA SER A 470 -9.55 -13.47 23.24
C SER A 470 -10.19 -13.23 21.85
N LEU A 471 -11.03 -12.20 21.69
CA LEU A 471 -11.57 -11.79 20.40
C LEU A 471 -10.54 -11.06 19.54
N TYR A 472 -9.83 -10.09 20.11
CA TYR A 472 -8.83 -9.29 19.38
C TYR A 472 -7.48 -9.98 19.25
N GLY A 473 -7.12 -10.84 20.20
CA GLY A 473 -5.78 -11.39 20.40
C GLY A 473 -4.99 -10.56 21.42
N ASN A 474 -4.31 -11.24 22.34
CA ASN A 474 -3.45 -10.63 23.37
C ASN A 474 -2.32 -9.79 22.76
N GLU A 475 -1.89 -10.12 21.55
CA GLU A 475 -0.94 -9.39 20.72
C GLU A 475 -1.46 -8.00 20.25
N PHE A 476 -2.78 -7.83 20.15
CA PHE A 476 -3.48 -6.67 19.58
C PHE A 476 -4.41 -5.96 20.58
N PHE A 477 -4.33 -6.29 21.87
CA PHE A 477 -5.23 -5.79 22.91
C PHE A 477 -4.46 -5.19 24.11
N ASP A 478 -5.04 -4.19 24.78
CA ASP A 478 -4.51 -3.58 26.01
C ASP A 478 -5.69 -3.17 26.92
N ASP A 479 -5.66 -3.55 28.20
CA ASP A 479 -6.67 -3.25 29.23
C ASP A 479 -6.17 -2.27 30.32
N THR A 480 -5.00 -1.65 30.10
CA THR A 480 -4.27 -0.87 31.10
C THR A 480 -4.51 0.65 30.98
N MET A 481 -5.46 1.10 30.16
CA MET A 481 -5.58 2.51 29.78
C MET A 481 -6.24 3.38 30.88
N ALA A 482 -5.41 4.08 31.65
CA ALA A 482 -5.84 4.74 32.90
C ALA A 482 -6.48 6.13 32.74
N GLU A 483 -5.97 7.01 31.87
CA GLU A 483 -6.60 8.33 31.60
C GLU A 483 -6.52 8.77 30.12
N SER A 484 -7.67 9.18 29.57
CA SER A 484 -7.88 9.44 28.14
C SER A 484 -7.27 10.75 27.56
N SER A 485 -6.11 11.20 28.06
CA SER A 485 -5.39 12.33 27.45
C SER A 485 -3.86 12.39 27.60
N ASP A 486 -3.20 11.41 28.25
CA ASP A 486 -1.73 11.46 28.41
C ASP A 486 -0.96 10.91 27.20
N LYS A 487 0.31 11.29 27.05
CA LYS A 487 1.17 10.92 25.92
C LYS A 487 1.34 9.40 25.80
N ASP A 488 1.51 8.73 26.92
CA ASP A 488 1.84 7.30 26.92
C ASP A 488 0.59 6.44 26.71
N GLU A 489 -0.58 6.93 27.12
CA GLU A 489 -1.87 6.34 26.78
C GLU A 489 -2.20 6.50 25.28
N LEU A 490 -1.82 7.64 24.67
CA LEU A 490 -1.82 7.77 23.21
C LEU A 490 -0.82 6.83 22.51
N MET A 491 0.28 6.45 23.15
CA MET A 491 1.19 5.44 22.60
C MET A 491 0.58 4.04 22.65
N LYS A 492 -0.02 3.61 23.78
CA LYS A 492 -0.78 2.34 23.85
C LYS A 492 -1.86 2.25 22.77
N LEU A 493 -2.62 3.34 22.60
CA LEU A 493 -3.70 3.48 21.61
C LEU A 493 -3.22 3.34 20.15
N HIS A 494 -1.93 3.54 19.88
CA HIS A 494 -1.34 3.36 18.55
C HIS A 494 -0.44 2.11 18.46
N GLN A 495 -0.45 1.23 19.47
CA GLN A 495 0.26 -0.06 19.49
C GLN A 495 -0.68 -1.27 19.58
N HIS A 496 -1.99 -1.06 19.67
CA HIS A 496 -3.01 -2.10 19.83
C HIS A 496 -4.23 -1.81 18.94
N TRP A 497 -4.93 -2.86 18.51
CA TRP A 497 -6.12 -2.75 17.67
C TRP A 497 -7.35 -2.36 18.48
N ALA A 498 -7.50 -2.92 19.68
CA ALA A 498 -8.51 -2.53 20.63
C ALA A 498 -7.87 -2.19 21.98
N VAL A 499 -8.40 -1.16 22.64
CA VAL A 499 -8.01 -0.77 23.99
C VAL A 499 -9.26 -0.74 24.88
N GLU A 500 -9.23 -1.45 26.00
CA GLU A 500 -10.31 -1.42 26.99
C GLU A 500 -10.15 -0.23 27.93
N MET A 501 -11.23 0.54 28.08
CA MET A 501 -11.43 1.40 29.24
C MET A 501 -11.89 0.53 30.41
N ALA A 502 -10.95 0.03 31.19
CA ALA A 502 -11.23 -0.56 32.49
C ALA A 502 -11.87 0.49 33.43
N GLU A 503 -12.75 0.05 34.34
CA GLU A 503 -13.53 0.92 35.24
C GLU A 503 -14.21 2.10 34.51
N PHE A 504 -14.81 1.81 33.34
CA PHE A 504 -15.37 2.77 32.38
C PHE A 504 -16.25 3.88 33.02
N GLU A 505 -17.04 3.52 34.03
CA GLU A 505 -17.88 4.39 34.86
C GLU A 505 -17.12 5.59 35.47
N THR A 506 -15.85 5.42 35.86
CA THR A 506 -15.02 6.46 36.48
C THR A 506 -14.73 7.61 35.50
N THR A 507 -14.47 7.27 34.23
CA THR A 507 -14.12 8.25 33.19
C THR A 507 -15.35 9.08 32.76
N LEU A 508 -16.56 8.57 32.98
CA LEU A 508 -17.80 9.28 32.68
C LEU A 508 -18.09 10.45 33.64
N HIS A 509 -17.40 10.59 34.77
CA HIS A 509 -17.66 11.69 35.71
C HIS A 509 -17.53 13.08 35.05
N ARG A 510 -18.35 14.04 35.51
CA ARG A 510 -18.57 15.37 34.87
C ARG A 510 -17.31 16.20 34.54
N LYS A 511 -16.14 15.92 35.14
CA LYS A 511 -14.86 16.57 34.79
C LYS A 511 -14.19 15.98 33.55
N GLY A 512 -14.37 14.68 33.29
CA GLY A 512 -13.74 13.94 32.19
C GLY A 512 -14.58 13.89 30.91
N ILE A 513 -15.91 13.80 31.03
CA ILE A 513 -16.78 13.42 29.92
C ILE A 513 -16.69 14.29 28.64
N SER A 514 -16.35 15.58 28.74
CA SER A 514 -16.10 16.44 27.57
C SER A 514 -14.79 16.08 26.86
N LYS A 515 -13.71 15.82 27.63
CA LYS A 515 -12.45 15.29 27.07
C LYS A 515 -12.67 13.92 26.43
N LEU A 516 -13.39 13.01 27.09
CA LEU A 516 -13.69 11.68 26.57
C LEU A 516 -14.46 11.75 25.24
N LYS A 517 -15.48 12.62 25.15
CA LYS A 517 -16.21 12.88 23.89
C LYS A 517 -15.30 13.37 22.78
N GLN A 518 -14.37 14.28 23.06
CA GLN A 518 -13.37 14.73 22.09
C GLN A 518 -12.43 13.58 21.70
N PHE A 519 -11.87 12.88 22.68
CA PHE A 519 -10.95 11.76 22.51
C PHE A 519 -11.54 10.66 21.62
N MET A 520 -12.76 10.17 21.88
CA MET A 520 -13.41 9.18 21.02
C MET A 520 -13.72 9.72 19.62
N SER A 521 -13.96 11.02 19.47
CA SER A 521 -14.24 11.64 18.17
C SER A 521 -12.98 11.90 17.32
N THR A 522 -11.77 11.79 17.90
CA THR A 522 -10.50 12.05 17.22
C THR A 522 -10.20 10.99 16.15
N LYS A 523 -9.84 11.45 14.96
CA LYS A 523 -9.39 10.60 13.83
C LYS A 523 -7.88 10.46 13.74
N ILE A 524 -7.15 11.52 14.05
CA ILE A 524 -5.70 11.63 13.89
C ILE A 524 -5.15 12.29 15.16
N ASP A 525 -4.25 11.61 15.86
CA ASP A 525 -3.51 12.20 16.97
C ASP A 525 -2.21 12.83 16.45
N SER A 526 -1.62 13.74 17.23
CA SER A 526 -0.30 14.30 16.91
C SER A 526 0.57 14.31 18.15
N PHE A 527 1.57 13.43 18.17
CA PHE A 527 2.47 13.25 19.30
C PHE A 527 3.91 13.00 18.83
N ARG A 528 4.85 13.08 19.77
CA ARG A 528 6.27 12.80 19.55
C ARG A 528 6.59 11.43 20.12
N VAL A 529 6.77 10.44 19.24
CA VAL A 529 7.31 9.12 19.62
C VAL A 529 8.71 9.28 20.24
N PRO A 530 9.15 8.33 21.09
CA PRO A 530 10.51 8.32 21.63
C PRO A 530 11.57 8.53 20.54
N TYR A 531 12.65 9.23 20.89
CA TYR A 531 13.83 9.52 20.04
C TYR A 531 13.58 10.31 18.73
N ALA A 532 12.34 10.49 18.27
CA ALA A 532 12.02 11.35 17.12
C ALA A 532 12.42 12.81 17.37
N ARG A 533 12.80 13.52 16.30
CA ARG A 533 13.21 14.94 16.35
C ARG A 533 12.03 15.92 16.27
N SER A 534 10.87 15.48 15.80
CA SER A 534 9.66 16.28 15.64
C SER A 534 8.43 15.53 16.13
N VAL A 535 7.32 16.26 16.31
CA VAL A 535 5.97 15.67 16.36
C VAL A 535 5.67 15.02 15.01
N LYS A 536 4.91 13.92 15.02
CA LYS A 536 4.29 13.29 13.85
C LYS A 536 2.78 13.18 14.08
N SER A 537 2.01 13.07 13.00
CA SER A 537 0.57 12.84 13.05
C SER A 537 0.27 11.38 12.68
N PHE A 538 -0.57 10.73 13.47
CA PHE A 538 -0.88 9.30 13.36
C PHE A 538 -2.40 9.10 13.23
N PRO A 539 -2.91 8.63 12.09
CA PRO A 539 -4.32 8.25 11.94
C PRO A 539 -4.63 7.02 12.80
N ARG A 540 -5.72 7.05 13.57
CA ARG A 540 -6.07 5.96 14.48
C ARG A 540 -6.56 4.72 13.72
N HIS A 541 -5.83 3.63 13.86
CA HIS A 541 -6.24 2.29 13.43
C HIS A 541 -7.03 1.52 14.52
N SER A 542 -7.08 2.07 15.73
CA SER A 542 -7.58 1.41 16.93
C SER A 542 -9.03 1.75 17.27
N VAL A 543 -9.66 0.85 18.03
CA VAL A 543 -11.01 1.01 18.59
C VAL A 543 -10.99 1.03 20.11
N ILE A 544 -12.06 1.54 20.71
CA ILE A 544 -12.25 1.58 22.16
C ILE A 544 -13.34 0.58 22.53
N VAL A 545 -13.07 -0.23 23.55
CA VAL A 545 -14.04 -1.09 24.21
C VAL A 545 -14.07 -0.75 25.70
N GLY A 546 -15.00 -1.34 26.45
CA GLY A 546 -15.07 -1.14 27.89
C GLY A 546 -15.84 -2.27 28.55
N SER A 547 -15.59 -2.49 29.84
CA SER A 547 -16.45 -3.31 30.66
C SER A 547 -16.75 -2.63 31.99
N THR A 548 -17.93 -2.93 32.53
CA THR A 548 -18.42 -2.33 33.79
C THR A 548 -19.21 -3.34 34.61
N ASN A 549 -19.17 -3.16 35.93
CA ASN A 549 -20.00 -3.91 36.88
C ASN A 549 -21.24 -3.11 37.32
N GLU A 550 -21.30 -1.81 37.03
CA GLU A 550 -22.37 -0.93 37.49
C GLU A 550 -23.69 -1.15 36.75
N LEU A 551 -24.78 -0.83 37.44
CA LEU A 551 -26.13 -0.82 36.84
C LEU A 551 -26.45 0.55 36.22
N GLU A 552 -26.13 1.64 36.93
CA GLU A 552 -26.33 3.02 36.47
C GLU A 552 -24.98 3.74 36.41
N PHE A 553 -24.58 4.21 35.21
CA PHE A 553 -23.29 4.88 35.00
C PHE A 553 -23.34 6.06 34.00
N LEU A 554 -24.32 6.09 33.10
CA LEU A 554 -24.51 7.19 32.15
C LEU A 554 -25.00 8.45 32.87
N ASN A 555 -24.35 9.60 32.67
CA ASN A 555 -24.73 10.85 33.36
C ASN A 555 -24.84 12.09 32.46
N ASP A 556 -24.75 11.93 31.13
CA ASP A 556 -24.86 13.00 30.16
C ASP A 556 -25.58 12.50 28.89
N PRO A 557 -26.89 12.73 28.76
CA PRO A 557 -27.69 12.26 27.61
C PRO A 557 -27.21 12.68 26.21
N SER A 558 -26.34 13.71 26.09
CA SER A 558 -25.69 14.05 24.82
C SER A 558 -24.45 13.21 24.51
N GLY A 559 -24.07 12.33 25.44
CA GLY A 559 -23.01 11.33 25.39
C GLY A 559 -23.51 9.97 24.93
N ASP A 560 -24.57 9.48 25.56
CA ASP A 560 -25.09 8.09 25.54
C ASP A 560 -25.00 7.37 24.18
N ARG A 561 -25.33 8.04 23.07
CA ARG A 561 -25.24 7.49 21.70
C ARG A 561 -23.85 6.99 21.26
N ARG A 562 -22.82 7.15 22.11
CA ARG A 562 -21.45 6.68 21.89
C ARG A 562 -21.14 5.37 22.61
N TYR A 563 -22.05 4.87 23.43
CA TYR A 563 -21.82 3.70 24.27
C TYR A 563 -22.84 2.62 23.89
N TRP A 564 -22.35 1.54 23.30
CA TRP A 564 -23.15 0.41 22.84
C TRP A 564 -23.13 -0.65 23.94
N ILE A 565 -24.09 -0.58 24.85
CA ILE A 565 -24.15 -1.40 26.05
C ILE A 565 -24.78 -2.76 25.73
N ILE A 566 -24.09 -3.86 26.03
CA ILE A 566 -24.64 -5.22 26.00
C ILE A 566 -24.59 -5.81 27.43
N PRO A 567 -25.75 -5.97 28.09
CA PRO A 567 -25.85 -6.71 29.35
C PRO A 567 -25.63 -8.22 29.15
N VAL A 568 -24.61 -8.74 29.83
CA VAL A 568 -24.21 -10.15 29.83
C VAL A 568 -24.61 -10.78 31.16
N LYS A 569 -25.54 -11.75 31.13
CA LYS A 569 -26.15 -12.34 32.34
C LYS A 569 -25.41 -13.55 32.91
N GLY A 570 -24.51 -14.16 32.13
CA GLY A 570 -23.80 -15.39 32.47
C GLY A 570 -22.31 -15.29 32.20
N HIS A 571 -21.57 -16.33 32.58
CA HIS A 571 -20.15 -16.48 32.28
C HIS A 571 -19.93 -16.67 30.78
N ILE A 572 -19.01 -15.92 30.17
CA ILE A 572 -18.71 -15.99 28.74
C ILE A 572 -17.82 -17.20 28.43
N ASP A 573 -18.22 -17.99 27.43
CA ASP A 573 -17.42 -19.11 26.92
C ASP A 573 -16.27 -18.60 26.05
N ILE A 574 -15.10 -18.44 26.68
CA ILE A 574 -13.88 -18.00 26.03
C ILE A 574 -13.33 -19.03 25.02
N GLN A 575 -13.50 -20.33 25.27
CA GLN A 575 -13.02 -21.36 24.34
C GLN A 575 -13.81 -21.32 23.03
N LYS A 576 -15.12 -21.04 23.11
CA LYS A 576 -15.95 -20.75 21.93
C LYS A 576 -15.50 -19.47 21.20
N VAL A 577 -15.18 -18.39 21.92
CA VAL A 577 -14.68 -17.14 21.31
C VAL A 577 -13.37 -17.39 20.55
N GLU A 578 -12.41 -18.08 21.17
CA GLU A 578 -11.08 -18.34 20.60
C GLU A 578 -11.15 -19.24 19.36
N SER A 579 -11.91 -20.33 19.43
CA SER A 579 -12.13 -21.23 18.29
C SER A 579 -12.91 -20.59 17.13
N MET A 580 -13.75 -19.58 17.40
CA MET A 580 -14.48 -18.83 16.36
C MET A 580 -13.73 -17.58 15.87
N ARG A 581 -12.65 -17.14 16.54
CA ARG A 581 -11.95 -15.85 16.32
C ARG A 581 -11.72 -15.54 14.83
N ASN A 582 -11.04 -16.45 14.12
CA ASN A 582 -10.68 -16.24 12.71
C ASN A 582 -11.92 -16.17 11.81
N ALA A 583 -12.93 -16.99 12.06
CA ALA A 583 -14.16 -17.03 11.28
C ALA A 583 -15.05 -15.79 11.51
N ILE A 584 -15.05 -15.24 12.72
CA ILE A 584 -15.70 -13.96 13.06
C ILE A 584 -15.03 -12.81 12.29
N TRP A 585 -13.69 -12.74 12.30
CA TRP A 585 -12.96 -11.68 11.61
C TRP A 585 -13.04 -11.77 10.08
N ALA A 586 -13.00 -12.98 9.52
CA ALA A 586 -13.24 -13.20 8.10
C ALA A 586 -14.64 -12.72 7.66
N ALA A 587 -15.69 -13.02 8.44
CA ALA A 587 -17.04 -12.54 8.19
C ALA A 587 -17.15 -11.00 8.32
N ALA A 588 -16.44 -10.39 9.29
CA ALA A 588 -16.35 -8.94 9.42
C ALA A 588 -15.62 -8.27 8.24
N VAL A 589 -14.56 -8.90 7.72
CA VAL A 589 -13.86 -8.44 6.49
C VAL A 589 -14.74 -8.57 5.25
N ALA A 590 -15.50 -9.67 5.12
CA ALA A 590 -16.46 -9.85 4.04
C ALA A 590 -17.56 -8.78 4.08
N ALA A 591 -18.18 -8.55 5.23
CA ALA A 591 -19.21 -7.51 5.41
C ALA A 591 -18.65 -6.09 5.14
N TYR A 592 -17.42 -5.81 5.59
CA TYR A 592 -16.75 -4.53 5.30
C TYR A 592 -16.47 -4.34 3.81
N ARG A 593 -15.92 -5.37 3.12
CA ARG A 593 -15.64 -5.34 1.68
C ARG A 593 -16.93 -5.28 0.84
N ALA A 594 -18.04 -5.82 1.34
CA ALA A 594 -19.38 -5.69 0.75
C ALA A 594 -20.02 -4.30 0.98
N GLY A 595 -19.39 -3.42 1.77
CA GLY A 595 -19.87 -2.07 2.04
C GLY A 595 -20.94 -1.96 3.13
N GLU A 596 -21.10 -2.96 4.01
CA GLU A 596 -21.98 -2.82 5.17
C GLU A 596 -21.52 -1.66 6.08
N PRO A 597 -22.44 -0.80 6.55
CA PRO A 597 -22.09 0.30 7.43
C PRO A 597 -21.69 -0.20 8.83
N TRP A 598 -20.71 0.47 9.44
CA TRP A 598 -20.29 0.27 10.83
C TRP A 598 -20.89 1.29 11.81
N TRP A 599 -21.92 2.01 11.39
CA TRP A 599 -22.73 2.90 12.23
C TRP A 599 -24.18 2.41 12.28
N LEU A 600 -24.88 2.78 13.34
CA LEU A 600 -26.29 2.48 13.50
C LEU A 600 -27.14 3.25 12.47
N THR A 601 -28.15 2.60 11.92
CA THR A 601 -29.28 3.18 11.20
C THR A 601 -30.15 4.03 12.12
N GLU A 602 -31.01 4.88 11.57
CA GLU A 602 -31.89 5.77 12.35
C GLU A 602 -32.83 4.99 13.29
N GLN A 603 -33.29 3.81 12.87
CA GLN A 603 -34.10 2.90 13.69
C GLN A 603 -33.30 2.27 14.84
N GLU A 604 -32.09 1.77 14.56
CA GLU A 604 -31.18 1.25 15.59
C GLU A 604 -30.76 2.35 16.59
N VAL A 605 -30.63 3.61 16.15
CA VAL A 605 -30.36 4.77 17.02
C VAL A 605 -31.53 5.06 17.95
N GLU A 606 -32.78 4.99 17.48
CA GLU A 606 -33.93 5.22 18.34
C GLU A 606 -34.11 4.09 19.37
N TRP A 607 -33.88 2.84 18.97
CA TRP A 607 -33.79 1.72 19.91
C TRP A 607 -32.66 1.91 20.92
N ALA A 608 -31.49 2.42 20.51
CA ALA A 608 -30.38 2.73 21.41
C ALA A 608 -30.72 3.85 22.42
N ASN A 609 -31.44 4.89 22.00
CA ASN A 609 -31.89 5.97 22.89
C ASN A 609 -32.79 5.40 24.01
N GLN A 610 -33.77 4.57 23.64
CA GLN A 610 -34.72 3.96 24.58
C GLN A 610 -34.05 2.92 25.49
N ALA A 611 -33.17 2.08 24.93
CA ALA A 611 -32.44 1.06 25.68
C ALA A 611 -31.39 1.64 26.65
N ASN A 612 -30.99 2.90 26.48
CA ASN A 612 -30.01 3.56 27.35
C ASN A 612 -30.62 4.17 28.63
N GLU A 613 -31.95 4.36 28.72
CA GLU A 613 -32.59 4.93 29.91
C GLU A 613 -32.27 4.18 31.22
N PRO A 614 -32.31 2.82 31.30
CA PRO A 614 -32.05 2.10 32.55
C PRO A 614 -30.59 2.15 33.05
N PHE A 615 -29.64 2.59 32.21
CA PHE A 615 -28.24 2.76 32.60
C PHE A 615 -27.89 4.18 33.01
N ARG A 616 -28.88 5.10 33.01
CA ARG A 616 -28.68 6.49 33.44
C ARG A 616 -28.75 6.60 34.95
N LEU A 617 -27.76 7.31 35.51
CA LEU A 617 -27.77 7.73 36.90
C LEU A 617 -29.02 8.58 37.20
N SER A 618 -29.87 7.98 38.02
CA SER A 618 -30.94 8.63 38.77
C SER A 618 -30.35 9.75 39.62
N ASP A 619 -30.98 10.93 39.60
CA ASP A 619 -30.54 12.03 40.44
C ASP A 619 -31.33 11.97 41.77
N THR A 620 -30.67 12.02 42.93
CA THR A 620 -31.36 11.88 44.23
C THR A 620 -32.35 13.01 44.59
N TRP A 621 -32.52 13.99 43.71
CA TRP A 621 -33.57 15.01 43.79
C TRP A 621 -34.75 14.73 42.84
N GLU A 622 -34.65 13.72 41.97
CA GLU A 622 -35.60 13.47 40.89
C GLU A 622 -36.97 13.03 41.39
N ASP A 623 -37.04 12.10 42.35
CA ASP A 623 -38.31 11.66 42.96
C ASP A 623 -39.03 12.83 43.66
N PHE A 624 -38.32 13.53 44.56
CA PHE A 624 -38.87 14.68 45.29
C PHE A 624 -39.36 15.79 44.36
N ILE A 625 -38.64 16.04 43.25
CA ILE A 625 -39.05 17.02 42.23
C ILE A 625 -40.23 16.47 41.42
N SER A 626 -40.25 15.19 41.05
CA SER A 626 -41.35 14.56 40.33
C SER A 626 -42.66 14.64 41.13
N ASP A 627 -42.63 14.25 42.40
CA ASP A 627 -43.75 14.38 43.34
C ASP A 627 -44.20 15.83 43.52
N TYR A 628 -43.26 16.77 43.63
CA TYR A 628 -43.59 18.19 43.66
C TYR A 628 -44.17 18.70 42.33
N LEU A 629 -43.90 18.08 41.18
CA LEU A 629 -44.44 18.52 39.88
C LEU A 629 -45.85 17.98 39.61
N GLN A 630 -46.29 16.93 40.33
CA GLN A 630 -47.64 16.38 40.19
C GLN A 630 -48.71 17.47 40.34
N GLY A 631 -49.67 17.49 39.41
CA GLY A 631 -50.78 18.45 39.38
C GLY A 631 -50.43 19.91 39.06
N ARG A 632 -49.15 20.23 38.77
CA ARG A 632 -48.71 21.61 38.46
C ARG A 632 -48.53 21.81 36.95
N GLN A 633 -48.65 23.06 36.53
CA GLN A 633 -48.57 23.49 35.12
C GLN A 633 -47.50 24.57 34.87
N PHE A 634 -46.92 25.14 35.92
CA PHE A 634 -45.79 26.07 35.85
C PHE A 634 -45.05 26.06 37.20
N VAL A 635 -43.72 26.08 37.18
CA VAL A 635 -42.87 26.21 38.38
C VAL A 635 -41.62 27.05 38.07
N THR A 636 -41.11 27.80 39.06
CA THR A 636 -39.77 28.39 38.98
C THR A 636 -38.72 27.49 39.66
N VAL A 637 -37.46 27.64 39.25
CA VAL A 637 -36.34 26.87 39.85
C VAL A 637 -36.19 27.16 41.34
N ALA A 638 -36.45 28.40 41.78
CA ALA A 638 -36.39 28.78 43.19
C ALA A 638 -37.47 28.07 44.02
N GLU A 639 -38.71 27.99 43.51
CA GLU A 639 -39.81 27.27 44.17
C GLU A 639 -39.56 25.76 44.21
N VAL A 640 -38.94 25.18 43.18
CA VAL A 640 -38.58 23.76 43.17
C VAL A 640 -37.48 23.47 44.22
N LEU A 641 -36.44 24.30 44.28
CA LEU A 641 -35.40 24.15 45.31
C LEU A 641 -35.93 24.36 46.72
N GLU A 642 -36.78 25.37 46.93
CA GLU A 642 -37.37 25.69 48.25
C GLU A 642 -38.39 24.64 48.70
N LYS A 643 -39.29 24.19 47.80
CA LYS A 643 -40.52 23.45 48.19
C LYS A 643 -40.53 21.96 47.82
N ALA A 644 -39.59 21.51 47.00
CA ALA A 644 -39.36 20.08 46.76
C ALA A 644 -38.13 19.55 47.51
N ILE A 645 -37.10 20.38 47.68
CA ILE A 645 -35.78 19.99 48.18
C ILE A 645 -35.44 20.60 49.57
N ASP A 646 -36.31 21.47 50.12
CA ASP A 646 -36.10 22.21 51.37
C ASP A 646 -34.79 23.02 51.41
N LEU A 647 -34.35 23.49 50.23
CA LEU A 647 -33.11 24.25 50.08
C LEU A 647 -33.39 25.75 50.26
N GLU A 648 -33.17 26.21 51.49
CA GLU A 648 -33.19 27.62 51.92
C GLU A 648 -32.56 28.56 50.87
N VAL A 649 -33.20 29.68 50.58
CA VAL A 649 -32.82 30.64 49.52
C VAL A 649 -31.34 31.07 49.60
N SER A 650 -30.78 31.22 50.80
CA SER A 650 -29.36 31.56 51.03
C SER A 650 -28.37 30.50 50.51
N LYS A 651 -28.82 29.25 50.36
CA LYS A 651 -28.06 28.07 49.92
C LYS A 651 -28.36 27.67 48.47
N GLN A 652 -29.27 28.35 47.77
CA GLN A 652 -29.64 28.06 46.39
C GLN A 652 -28.58 28.51 45.38
N ASP A 653 -27.41 27.88 45.44
CA ASP A 653 -26.27 28.18 44.59
C ASP A 653 -26.53 27.83 43.11
N LYS A 654 -25.68 28.35 42.21
CA LYS A 654 -25.82 28.14 40.77
C LYS A 654 -25.76 26.66 40.38
N LYS A 655 -25.02 25.82 41.12
CA LYS A 655 -24.94 24.37 40.90
C LYS A 655 -26.27 23.68 41.20
N SER A 656 -26.92 24.05 42.31
CA SER A 656 -28.24 23.54 42.72
C SER A 656 -29.33 23.96 41.73
N GLN A 657 -29.33 25.24 41.32
CA GLN A 657 -30.24 25.75 40.29
C GLN A 657 -30.07 25.00 38.95
N MET A 658 -28.83 24.69 38.56
CA MET A 658 -28.55 23.91 37.35
C MET A 658 -28.96 22.43 37.48
N ARG A 659 -28.86 21.83 38.68
CA ARG A 659 -29.30 20.44 38.97
C ARG A 659 -30.82 20.30 38.80
N ALA A 660 -31.61 21.12 39.50
CA ALA A 660 -33.07 21.15 39.33
C ALA A 660 -33.47 21.47 37.87
N SER A 661 -32.77 22.40 37.21
CA SER A 661 -32.97 22.73 35.78
C SER A 661 -32.55 21.64 34.79
N ALA A 662 -31.92 20.55 35.23
CA ALA A 662 -31.63 19.38 34.42
C ALA A 662 -32.73 18.31 34.61
N ILE A 663 -33.10 18.04 35.86
CA ILE A 663 -34.19 17.14 36.24
C ILE A 663 -35.51 17.57 35.58
N LEU A 664 -35.86 18.85 35.64
CA LEU A 664 -37.06 19.39 34.97
C LEU A 664 -37.10 19.07 33.47
N ARG A 665 -35.95 19.09 32.77
CA ARG A 665 -35.86 18.70 31.35
C ARG A 665 -35.98 17.20 31.13
N ARG A 666 -35.39 16.39 32.01
CA ARG A 666 -35.52 14.91 31.99
C ARG A 666 -36.98 14.49 32.14
N LEU A 667 -37.71 15.17 33.05
CA LEU A 667 -39.15 15.01 33.26
C LEU A 667 -40.04 15.72 32.20
N GLY A 668 -39.48 16.18 31.08
CA GLY A 668 -40.22 16.71 29.93
C GLY A 668 -40.68 18.18 30.00
N TRP A 669 -40.31 18.93 31.04
CA TRP A 669 -40.69 20.34 31.17
C TRP A 669 -39.82 21.27 30.31
N GLN A 670 -40.42 22.31 29.74
CA GLN A 670 -39.76 23.29 28.87
C GLN A 670 -39.68 24.68 29.51
N LYS A 671 -38.77 25.53 29.03
CA LYS A 671 -38.54 26.88 29.59
C LYS A 671 -39.64 27.86 29.15
N GLY A 672 -40.48 28.25 30.10
CA GLY A 672 -41.62 29.13 29.88
C GLY A 672 -41.47 30.53 30.47
N LYS A 673 -42.46 31.37 30.17
CA LYS A 673 -42.74 32.61 30.90
C LYS A 673 -44.24 32.69 31.19
N ARG A 674 -44.62 32.91 32.44
CA ARG A 674 -46.03 32.98 32.85
C ARG A 674 -46.28 34.25 33.65
N TRP A 675 -47.46 34.84 33.46
CA TRP A 675 -47.90 35.96 34.27
C TRP A 675 -48.37 35.41 35.63
N VAL A 676 -47.68 35.79 36.70
CA VAL A 676 -47.89 35.28 38.06
C VAL A 676 -47.79 36.48 39.01
N GLU A 677 -48.79 36.66 39.89
CA GLU A 677 -48.81 37.72 40.91
C GLU A 677 -48.55 39.13 40.35
N GLY A 678 -49.07 39.43 39.16
CA GLY A 678 -48.90 40.73 38.51
C GLY A 678 -47.54 40.97 37.84
N THR A 679 -46.72 39.92 37.65
CA THR A 679 -45.41 40.01 37.00
C THR A 679 -45.16 38.86 36.02
N TRP A 680 -44.29 39.07 35.02
CA TRP A 680 -43.78 37.98 34.16
C TRP A 680 -42.68 37.21 34.89
N LYS A 681 -43.00 36.05 35.47
CA LYS A 681 -42.00 35.12 36.00
C LYS A 681 -41.48 34.21 34.87
N ARG A 682 -40.16 34.01 34.83
CA ARG A 682 -39.51 32.99 33.96
C ARG A 682 -39.41 31.69 34.75
N GLY A 683 -39.72 30.57 34.12
CA GLY A 683 -39.77 29.28 34.80
C GLY A 683 -39.82 28.11 33.83
N TRP A 684 -40.50 27.06 34.26
CA TRP A 684 -40.69 25.82 33.53
C TRP A 684 -42.17 25.49 33.45
N GLU A 685 -42.63 24.99 32.31
CA GLU A 685 -44.01 24.56 32.07
C GLU A 685 -44.05 23.16 31.43
N LEU A 686 -45.11 22.42 31.75
CA LEU A 686 -45.37 21.11 31.19
C LEU A 686 -46.00 21.30 29.80
N LEU A 687 -45.52 20.56 28.80
CA LEU A 687 -46.03 20.70 27.44
C LEU A 687 -47.32 19.87 27.29
N ASP A 688 -48.46 20.56 27.28
CA ASP A 688 -49.77 19.94 27.18
C ASP A 688 -49.96 19.28 25.80
N ARG A 689 -50.13 17.95 25.78
CA ARG A 689 -50.34 17.15 24.56
C ARG A 689 -51.80 17.08 24.13
N SER A 690 -52.70 17.94 24.65
CA SER A 690 -54.14 17.87 24.39
C SER A 690 -54.68 18.85 23.33
N THR A 691 -53.82 19.52 22.54
CA THR A 691 -54.25 20.43 21.47
C THR A 691 -53.67 20.09 20.08
N ASP A 692 -53.95 18.88 19.60
CA ASP A 692 -54.00 18.66 18.14
C ASP A 692 -55.19 19.44 17.55
N PRO A 693 -55.05 20.13 16.40
CA PRO A 693 -56.16 20.81 15.76
C PRO A 693 -57.14 19.81 15.11
N PRO A 694 -58.46 20.11 15.06
CA PRO A 694 -59.46 19.21 14.49
C PRO A 694 -59.34 19.10 12.96
N PRO A 695 -59.73 17.96 12.35
CA PRO A 695 -59.60 17.71 10.91
C PRO A 695 -60.72 18.35 10.06
N ASP A 696 -60.35 18.68 8.82
CA ASP A 696 -61.15 19.03 7.63
C ASP A 696 -62.19 20.18 7.70
N GLY A 697 -62.15 21.11 6.73
CA GLY A 697 -62.98 22.34 6.81
C GLY A 697 -63.11 23.31 5.63
N VAL A 698 -62.83 22.92 4.37
CA VAL A 698 -63.37 23.54 3.12
C VAL A 698 -63.01 25.01 2.76
N ASP A 699 -62.23 25.14 1.66
CA ASP A 699 -62.25 26.18 0.60
C ASP A 699 -61.71 27.61 0.87
N ARG A 700 -61.73 28.44 -0.20
CA ARG A 700 -60.76 29.50 -0.55
C ARG A 700 -61.28 30.93 -0.40
N SER A 701 -60.32 31.87 -0.49
CA SER A 701 -60.47 33.33 -0.54
C SER A 701 -60.90 33.96 0.79
N GLN A 702 -60.30 35.07 1.25
CA GLN A 702 -59.66 36.15 0.50
C GLN A 702 -58.32 36.57 1.13
N ASN A 703 -57.36 37.00 0.31
CA ASN A 703 -56.12 37.66 0.77
C ASN A 703 -55.99 39.04 0.11
N PRO A 704 -56.28 40.13 0.85
CA PRO A 704 -55.94 41.49 0.45
C PRO A 704 -54.84 42.06 1.36
N TYR A 705 -53.59 42.07 0.89
CA TYR A 705 -52.85 43.30 0.57
C TYR A 705 -51.44 42.95 0.03
N GLU A 706 -51.02 43.63 -1.04
CA GLU A 706 -49.68 43.49 -1.61
C GLU A 706 -48.66 44.40 -0.90
N ILE A 707 -47.35 44.17 -1.13
CA ILE A 707 -46.47 45.13 -1.86
C ILE A 707 -45.08 44.48 -2.10
N LYS A 708 -44.29 45.06 -3.02
CA LYS A 708 -42.96 44.61 -3.47
C LYS A 708 -41.97 45.79 -3.38
N GLY A 709 -40.68 45.62 -3.08
CA GLY A 709 -39.88 44.41 -2.80
C GLY A 709 -38.38 44.77 -2.64
N SER A 710 -37.48 43.85 -3.01
CA SER A 710 -36.01 43.98 -3.15
C SER A 710 -35.13 44.29 -1.92
N SER A 711 -34.05 43.50 -1.78
CA SER A 711 -32.71 43.79 -1.20
C SER A 711 -32.57 44.56 0.13
N ASP A 712 -31.97 43.94 1.16
CA ASP A 712 -30.54 44.18 1.47
C ASP A 712 -29.95 43.29 2.61
N THR A 713 -28.63 43.13 2.50
CA THR A 713 -27.58 42.55 3.37
C THR A 713 -27.80 42.28 4.87
N ASP A 714 -27.14 41.23 5.38
CA ASP A 714 -26.91 40.98 6.81
C ASP A 714 -26.11 42.11 7.52
N PRO A 715 -26.39 42.40 8.81
CA PRO A 715 -25.67 43.40 9.59
C PRO A 715 -24.29 42.89 10.11
N PRO A 716 -23.34 43.81 10.42
CA PRO A 716 -21.92 43.47 10.62
C PRO A 716 -21.53 42.95 12.01
N ASP A 717 -20.38 42.28 12.06
CA ASP A 717 -19.68 41.85 13.27
C ASP A 717 -19.24 43.02 14.20
N PRO A 718 -19.10 42.77 15.52
CA PRO A 718 -18.68 43.78 16.48
C PRO A 718 -17.20 44.19 16.35
N PRO A 719 -16.83 45.43 16.74
CA PRO A 719 -15.48 45.97 16.56
C PRO A 719 -14.44 45.33 17.48
N ILE A 720 -13.22 45.16 16.97
CA ILE A 720 -12.04 44.68 17.70
C ILE A 720 -11.25 45.86 18.27
N ASP A 721 -10.80 45.74 19.52
CA ASP A 721 -9.99 46.75 20.24
C ASP A 721 -8.56 46.84 19.66
N PRO A 722 -8.09 48.02 19.19
CA PRO A 722 -6.78 48.18 18.57
C PRO A 722 -5.66 48.55 19.56
N THR A 723 -5.56 47.88 20.72
CA THR A 723 -4.55 48.22 21.76
C THR A 723 -3.65 47.07 22.25
N PHE A 724 -2.89 46.43 21.36
CA PHE A 724 -1.50 46.04 21.69
C PHE A 724 -0.63 45.88 20.43
N SER A 725 0.66 46.21 20.53
CA SER A 725 1.61 46.17 19.41
C SER A 725 2.97 45.60 19.83
N GLN A 726 3.83 45.35 18.84
CA GLN A 726 5.23 44.94 18.96
C GLN A 726 5.48 43.53 19.52
N ASN A 727 5.72 42.57 18.61
CA ASN A 727 7.06 42.01 18.34
C ASN A 727 6.96 40.65 17.62
N TYR A 728 7.55 40.54 16.42
CA TYR A 728 8.67 39.63 16.10
C TYR A 728 8.97 39.68 14.60
N SER A 729 10.16 40.16 14.24
CA SER A 729 10.61 40.22 12.85
C SER A 729 10.98 38.83 12.32
N SER A 730 10.81 38.60 11.02
CA SER A 730 11.46 37.52 10.27
C SER A 730 12.25 38.13 9.09
N PRO A 731 13.38 37.53 8.67
CA PRO A 731 14.40 38.23 7.90
C PRO A 731 14.04 38.45 6.42
N GLU A 732 14.54 39.56 5.88
CA GLU A 732 14.54 39.91 4.46
C GLU A 732 15.48 39.00 3.65
N GLN A 733 15.30 38.98 2.31
CA GLN A 733 16.31 38.84 1.23
C GLN A 733 15.55 38.82 -0.13
N PRO A 734 16.13 39.26 -1.26
CA PRO A 734 15.96 40.66 -1.68
C PRO A 734 14.94 40.91 -2.82
N ALA A 735 14.79 42.19 -3.18
CA ALA A 735 13.82 42.67 -4.16
C ALA A 735 14.13 42.27 -5.63
N ASN A 736 13.08 42.31 -6.47
CA ASN A 736 13.21 42.38 -7.92
C ASN A 736 14.03 43.60 -8.34
N ASP A 737 14.71 43.50 -9.48
CA ASP A 737 15.02 44.67 -10.30
C ASP A 737 14.21 44.66 -11.61
N THR A 738 14.03 45.84 -12.17
CA THR A 738 13.07 46.14 -13.25
C THR A 738 13.56 45.74 -14.64
N VAL A 739 12.64 45.61 -15.61
CA VAL A 739 12.56 46.55 -16.77
C VAL A 739 11.35 46.27 -17.68
N LYS A 740 10.56 47.33 -17.86
CA LYS A 740 9.72 47.75 -19.01
C LYS A 740 9.23 46.72 -20.04
N ASN A 741 7.90 46.64 -20.15
CA ASN A 741 7.16 46.36 -21.40
C ASN A 741 7.48 47.43 -22.48
N PRO A 742 7.49 47.09 -23.79
CA PRO A 742 6.66 47.89 -24.71
C PRO A 742 6.05 47.16 -25.93
N HIS A 743 5.19 47.89 -26.64
CA HIS A 743 4.59 47.66 -27.97
C HIS A 743 3.42 46.67 -28.13
N GLN A 744 2.23 47.28 -28.20
CA GLN A 744 1.20 46.94 -29.18
C GLN A 744 1.60 47.47 -30.57
N ASP A 745 1.06 46.86 -31.62
CA ASP A 745 0.64 47.45 -32.92
C ASP A 745 -0.36 46.41 -33.52
N LEU A 746 -1.57 46.78 -33.99
CA LEU A 746 -1.94 47.39 -35.29
C LEU A 746 -1.61 46.51 -36.51
N GLU A 747 -2.47 46.29 -37.51
CA GLU A 747 -3.95 46.42 -37.62
C GLU A 747 -4.44 45.67 -38.88
N GLU A 748 -5.76 45.73 -39.16
CA GLU A 748 -6.41 45.69 -40.49
C GLU A 748 -6.51 44.41 -41.38
N SER A 749 -7.68 44.37 -42.05
CA SER A 749 -7.93 43.95 -43.44
C SER A 749 -7.74 42.49 -43.90
N LEU A 750 -8.88 41.80 -44.12
CA LEU A 750 -9.47 41.74 -45.48
C LEU A 750 -10.98 41.41 -45.45
N GLU A 751 -11.67 41.68 -46.55
CA GLU A 751 -13.14 41.76 -46.63
C GLU A 751 -13.81 40.59 -47.40
N LYS A 752 -15.16 40.52 -47.30
CA LYS A 752 -16.13 39.92 -48.26
C LYS A 752 -15.97 38.39 -48.52
N GLY A 753 -17.03 37.59 -48.56
CA GLY A 753 -18.47 37.83 -48.58
C GLY A 753 -19.13 36.65 -49.33
N GLY A 754 -20.34 36.24 -48.96
CA GLY A 754 -20.95 35.05 -49.56
C GLY A 754 -22.25 34.61 -48.91
N SER A 755 -23.37 35.16 -49.37
CA SER A 755 -24.73 34.78 -48.98
C SER A 755 -25.38 33.91 -50.05
N VAL A 756 -25.93 32.75 -49.67
CA VAL A 756 -27.00 31.94 -50.34
C VAL A 756 -27.31 30.85 -49.29
N SER A 757 -28.40 30.90 -48.54
CA SER A 757 -29.84 30.79 -48.85
C SER A 757 -30.32 29.34 -49.03
N CYS A 758 -31.43 29.03 -48.35
CA CYS A 758 -32.01 27.72 -48.12
C CYS A 758 -32.40 26.93 -49.40
N ILE A 759 -32.50 25.61 -49.24
CA ILE A 759 -33.42 24.75 -49.99
C ILE A 759 -34.20 23.90 -48.95
N GLU A 760 -35.49 23.70 -49.20
CA GLU A 760 -36.43 22.97 -48.34
C GLU A 760 -36.64 21.53 -48.84
N ASP A 761 -37.56 20.79 -48.19
CA ASP A 761 -38.21 19.57 -48.69
C ASP A 761 -37.37 18.26 -48.82
N SER A 762 -37.94 17.05 -48.63
CA SER A 762 -39.32 16.68 -48.23
C SER A 762 -39.38 15.27 -47.57
N SER A 763 -40.59 14.89 -47.13
CA SER A 763 -40.94 13.66 -46.40
C SER A 763 -40.93 12.35 -47.20
N ASN A 764 -40.71 11.22 -46.50
CA ASN A 764 -41.59 10.02 -46.44
C ASN A 764 -40.95 9.00 -45.46
N VAL A 765 -41.59 8.49 -44.39
CA VAL A 765 -42.86 7.76 -44.24
C VAL A 765 -42.84 6.35 -44.86
N VAL A 766 -42.58 5.34 -44.00
CA VAL A 766 -43.32 4.06 -43.95
C VAL A 766 -43.38 3.60 -42.48
N THR A 767 -44.53 3.11 -42.02
CA THR A 767 -44.72 2.44 -40.72
C THR A 767 -45.11 0.98 -40.91
N GLN A 768 -44.62 0.07 -40.07
CA GLN A 768 -45.28 -1.20 -39.75
C GLN A 768 -44.79 -1.77 -38.41
N SER A 769 -45.49 -2.77 -37.87
CA SER A 769 -45.58 -3.00 -36.42
C SER A 769 -45.98 -4.45 -36.06
N VAL A 770 -45.92 -4.76 -34.73
CA VAL A 770 -46.36 -6.02 -34.07
C VAL A 770 -45.52 -7.26 -34.50
N VAL A 771 -45.31 -8.35 -33.76
CA VAL A 771 -45.99 -8.99 -32.60
C VAL A 771 -44.97 -9.54 -31.58
N ALA A 772 -45.39 -9.72 -30.31
CA ALA A 772 -44.67 -10.46 -29.27
C ALA A 772 -45.54 -11.60 -28.69
N THR A 773 -44.93 -12.70 -28.22
CA THR A 773 -45.60 -13.84 -27.58
C THR A 773 -44.70 -14.58 -26.59
N ASP A 774 -45.12 -14.68 -25.33
CA ASP A 774 -44.63 -15.65 -24.34
C ASP A 774 -45.65 -16.82 -24.17
N PRO A 775 -45.74 -17.62 -23.08
CA PRO A 775 -45.57 -19.07 -23.20
C PRO A 775 -46.76 -19.93 -22.67
N PRO A 776 -46.65 -21.28 -22.67
CA PRO A 776 -47.58 -22.17 -21.98
C PRO A 776 -46.93 -22.98 -20.82
N ASN A 777 -47.76 -23.40 -19.85
CA ASN A 777 -47.39 -24.09 -18.61
C ASN A 777 -48.01 -25.51 -18.50
N ASP A 778 -47.32 -26.41 -17.79
CA ASP A 778 -47.85 -27.49 -16.92
C ASP A 778 -48.70 -28.67 -17.49
N PRO A 779 -48.86 -29.79 -16.74
CA PRO A 779 -47.89 -30.58 -15.92
C PRO A 779 -48.04 -32.10 -16.29
N PRO A 780 -48.29 -33.08 -15.38
CA PRO A 780 -47.65 -33.51 -14.11
C PRO A 780 -47.16 -34.99 -14.09
N GLN A 781 -46.27 -35.37 -13.14
CA GLN A 781 -46.34 -36.55 -12.22
C GLN A 781 -44.97 -36.92 -11.59
N LEU A 782 -44.98 -37.70 -10.50
CA LEU A 782 -43.81 -38.13 -9.72
C LEU A 782 -43.35 -39.54 -10.13
N ASP A 783 -42.05 -39.83 -9.92
CA ASP A 783 -41.62 -41.01 -9.16
C ASP A 783 -40.20 -40.76 -8.56
N ASP A 784 -39.72 -41.67 -7.70
CA ASP A 784 -38.64 -41.45 -6.72
C ASP A 784 -37.24 -41.95 -7.18
N VAL A 785 -36.26 -41.97 -6.25
CA VAL A 785 -34.92 -42.62 -6.28
C VAL A 785 -33.71 -41.75 -6.70
N THR A 786 -33.10 -41.14 -5.68
CA THR A 786 -31.65 -40.92 -5.42
C THR A 786 -30.61 -41.12 -6.54
N THR A 787 -29.72 -40.14 -6.75
CA THR A 787 -28.27 -40.20 -6.38
C THR A 787 -27.45 -38.99 -6.88
N SER A 788 -26.55 -38.48 -6.02
CA SER A 788 -25.36 -37.63 -6.26
C SER A 788 -25.20 -36.85 -7.59
N CYS A 789 -25.16 -35.51 -7.49
CA CYS A 789 -24.51 -34.66 -8.49
C CYS A 789 -23.04 -34.43 -8.10
N TYR A 790 -22.10 -34.95 -8.89
CA TYR A 790 -20.70 -34.52 -8.83
C TYR A 790 -20.58 -33.08 -9.36
N VAL A 791 -20.03 -32.18 -8.56
CA VAL A 791 -19.33 -30.98 -9.06
C VAL A 791 -17.85 -31.32 -9.07
N GLN A 792 -17.15 -31.02 -10.17
CA GLN A 792 -15.74 -31.36 -10.31
C GLN A 792 -14.89 -30.49 -9.38
N SER A 793 -13.95 -31.10 -8.67
CA SER A 793 -12.91 -30.41 -7.91
C SER A 793 -11.87 -29.80 -8.86
N ASP A 794 -11.48 -28.55 -8.63
CA ASP A 794 -10.37 -27.93 -9.33
C ASP A 794 -9.08 -28.74 -9.11
N ALA A 795 -8.52 -29.27 -10.19
CA ALA A 795 -7.22 -29.93 -10.16
C ALA A 795 -6.11 -28.88 -10.22
N LEU A 796 -5.00 -29.13 -9.50
CA LEU A 796 -3.77 -28.40 -9.74
C LEU A 796 -3.34 -28.58 -11.20
N ASP A 797 -3.16 -27.48 -11.92
CA ASP A 797 -2.83 -27.47 -13.35
C ASP A 797 -1.32 -27.79 -13.53
N LEU A 798 -0.99 -29.08 -13.35
CA LEU A 798 0.38 -29.59 -13.33
C LEU A 798 1.01 -29.52 -14.73
N SER A 799 2.29 -29.15 -14.78
CA SER A 799 3.08 -29.31 -16.00
C SER A 799 3.06 -30.79 -16.46
N PRO A 800 3.12 -31.08 -17.77
CA PRO A 800 3.11 -32.47 -18.25
C PRO A 800 4.18 -33.34 -17.58
N LYS A 801 5.36 -32.76 -17.31
CA LYS A 801 6.47 -33.38 -16.58
C LYS A 801 6.09 -33.72 -15.13
N HIS A 802 5.51 -32.78 -14.38
CA HIS A 802 5.11 -33.03 -12.98
C HIS A 802 3.92 -33.99 -12.88
N SER A 803 3.01 -33.98 -13.86
CA SER A 803 1.91 -34.94 -13.97
C SER A 803 2.42 -36.37 -14.25
N GLU A 804 3.41 -36.52 -15.13
CA GLU A 804 4.09 -37.80 -15.39
C GLU A 804 4.83 -38.31 -14.14
N ILE A 805 5.62 -37.45 -13.49
CA ILE A 805 6.36 -37.80 -12.25
C ILE A 805 5.39 -38.20 -11.14
N ALA A 806 4.30 -37.45 -10.91
CA ALA A 806 3.29 -37.81 -9.91
C ALA A 806 2.63 -39.16 -10.22
N SER A 807 2.34 -39.43 -11.50
CA SER A 807 1.77 -40.70 -11.95
C SER A 807 2.73 -41.89 -11.73
N LYS A 808 4.03 -41.69 -12.01
CA LYS A 808 5.07 -42.71 -11.72
C LYS A 808 5.29 -42.90 -10.22
N MET A 809 5.35 -41.83 -9.43
CA MET A 809 5.48 -41.90 -7.96
C MET A 809 4.34 -42.70 -7.32
N MET A 810 3.09 -42.49 -7.75
CA MET A 810 1.93 -43.27 -7.28
C MET A 810 1.94 -44.74 -7.74
N ALA A 811 2.83 -45.13 -8.67
CA ALA A 811 3.01 -46.50 -9.13
C ALA A 811 4.23 -47.21 -8.49
N VAL A 812 5.03 -46.51 -7.68
CA VAL A 812 6.20 -47.09 -6.98
C VAL A 812 5.73 -48.15 -5.99
N SER A 813 6.08 -49.41 -6.28
CA SER A 813 5.71 -50.59 -5.50
C SER A 813 6.88 -51.15 -4.69
N ASN A 814 8.10 -50.88 -5.14
CA ASN A 814 9.33 -51.38 -4.53
C ASN A 814 10.52 -50.43 -4.80
N ARG A 815 11.68 -50.77 -4.22
CA ARG A 815 12.86 -49.90 -4.21
C ARG A 815 13.55 -49.79 -5.57
N ASN A 816 13.41 -50.79 -6.44
CA ASN A 816 14.00 -50.74 -7.78
C ASN A 816 13.24 -49.74 -8.65
N ASP A 817 11.90 -49.68 -8.52
CA ASP A 817 11.06 -48.67 -9.19
C ASP A 817 11.53 -47.25 -8.78
N TRP A 818 11.73 -47.04 -7.48
CA TRP A 818 12.23 -45.77 -6.95
C TRP A 818 13.64 -45.44 -7.45
N GLN A 819 14.58 -46.38 -7.39
CA GLN A 819 15.95 -46.20 -7.88
C GLN A 819 16.03 -45.99 -9.40
N GLN A 820 15.00 -46.39 -10.15
CA GLN A 820 14.87 -46.08 -11.57
C GLN A 820 14.36 -44.63 -11.77
N MET A 821 13.44 -44.14 -10.93
CA MET A 821 13.03 -42.72 -10.92
C MET A 821 14.17 -41.78 -10.50
N GLU A 822 14.98 -42.14 -9.50
CA GLU A 822 16.22 -41.43 -9.09
C GLU A 822 17.27 -41.34 -10.22
N GLN A 823 17.12 -42.10 -11.31
CA GLN A 823 17.99 -42.06 -12.51
C GLN A 823 17.32 -41.41 -13.72
N GLU A 824 16.00 -41.18 -13.68
CA GLU A 824 15.21 -40.67 -14.81
C GLU A 824 14.83 -39.18 -14.64
N TYR A 825 14.77 -38.68 -13.40
CA TYR A 825 14.39 -37.30 -13.05
C TYR A 825 15.39 -36.67 -12.07
N ALA A 826 15.42 -35.34 -12.00
CA ALA A 826 16.28 -34.63 -11.05
C ALA A 826 15.64 -34.56 -9.65
N ASP A 827 16.48 -34.55 -8.61
CA ASP A 827 16.06 -34.53 -7.20
C ASP A 827 15.09 -33.39 -6.90
N ASP A 828 15.31 -32.19 -7.47
CA ASP A 828 14.44 -31.02 -7.29
C ASP A 828 13.02 -31.25 -7.85
N ASP A 829 12.88 -31.94 -9.00
CA ASP A 829 11.57 -32.25 -9.58
C ASP A 829 10.82 -33.27 -8.72
N LEU A 830 11.53 -34.31 -8.27
CA LEU A 830 11.00 -35.36 -7.40
C LEU A 830 10.56 -34.76 -6.05
N LEU A 831 11.41 -33.92 -5.44
CA LEU A 831 11.14 -33.25 -4.18
C LEU A 831 9.99 -32.23 -4.30
N TRP A 832 9.88 -31.54 -5.44
CA TRP A 832 8.75 -30.63 -5.69
C TRP A 832 7.43 -31.41 -5.77
N VAL A 833 7.37 -32.50 -6.55
CA VAL A 833 6.15 -33.32 -6.68
C VAL A 833 5.80 -33.99 -5.35
N PHE A 834 6.79 -34.53 -4.62
CA PHE A 834 6.58 -35.14 -3.31
C PHE A 834 5.91 -34.18 -2.32
N ASN A 835 6.40 -32.94 -2.23
CA ASN A 835 5.90 -31.96 -1.26
C ASN A 835 4.61 -31.22 -1.68
N ASN A 836 4.36 -31.05 -2.98
CA ASN A 836 3.27 -30.19 -3.49
C ASN A 836 2.11 -30.96 -4.16
N VAL A 837 2.27 -32.26 -4.44
CA VAL A 837 1.28 -33.06 -5.19
C VAL A 837 0.83 -34.32 -4.44
N LEU A 838 1.72 -34.99 -3.70
CA LEU A 838 1.35 -36.14 -2.88
C LEU A 838 0.70 -35.71 -1.56
N THR A 839 -0.37 -36.38 -1.16
CA THR A 839 -0.98 -36.19 0.16
C THR A 839 -0.10 -36.77 1.28
N PRO A 840 -0.22 -36.33 2.54
CA PRO A 840 0.57 -36.88 3.65
C PRO A 840 0.48 -38.40 3.80
N GLN A 841 -0.69 -38.99 3.54
CA GLN A 841 -0.90 -40.46 3.59
C GLN A 841 -0.19 -41.19 2.45
N GLN A 842 0.08 -40.53 1.33
CA GLN A 842 0.93 -41.07 0.25
C GLN A 842 2.42 -40.87 0.55
N GLN A 843 2.79 -39.75 1.19
CA GLN A 843 4.16 -39.50 1.66
C GLN A 843 4.60 -40.52 2.72
N GLU A 844 3.70 -40.92 3.63
CA GLU A 844 3.95 -41.95 4.68
C GLU A 844 4.39 -43.31 4.11
N VAL A 845 3.94 -43.68 2.90
CA VAL A 845 4.33 -44.95 2.23
C VAL A 845 5.85 -45.03 1.99
N PHE A 846 6.50 -43.88 1.78
CA PHE A 846 7.95 -43.79 1.59
C PHE A 846 8.72 -43.66 2.92
N GLY A 847 8.03 -43.46 4.04
CA GLY A 847 8.62 -43.27 5.37
C GLY A 847 8.88 -44.56 6.16
N ASP A 848 8.15 -45.65 5.89
CA ASP A 848 8.30 -46.91 6.63
C ASP A 848 9.38 -47.85 6.04
N ASN A 849 10.03 -48.64 6.91
CA ASN A 849 11.17 -49.51 6.59
C ASN A 849 10.72 -50.86 5.99
N SER A 850 9.64 -50.84 5.21
CA SER A 850 8.94 -52.03 4.68
C SER A 850 9.65 -52.66 3.47
N ILE A 851 10.31 -51.85 2.62
CA ILE A 851 10.95 -52.32 1.39
C ILE A 851 12.33 -52.96 1.67
N LYS A 852 12.31 -54.25 2.05
CA LYS A 852 13.51 -55.06 2.28
C LYS A 852 13.90 -55.85 1.02
N PRO A 853 15.19 -56.02 0.72
CA PRO A 853 15.66 -56.81 -0.41
C PRO A 853 15.59 -58.33 -0.10
N GLU A 854 15.31 -59.14 -1.12
CA GLU A 854 15.64 -60.57 -1.08
C GLU A 854 17.16 -60.79 -1.17
N SER A 855 17.64 -61.87 -0.57
CA SER A 855 19.07 -62.13 -0.36
C SER A 855 19.70 -62.99 -1.46
N ASN A 856 20.96 -62.72 -1.82
CA ASN A 856 21.87 -63.75 -2.33
C ASN A 856 23.36 -63.45 -2.07
N ILE A 857 24.22 -64.46 -2.25
CA ILE A 857 25.57 -64.56 -1.66
C ILE A 857 26.66 -64.85 -2.72
N ALA A 858 27.78 -64.12 -2.67
CA ALA A 858 29.16 -64.49 -3.03
C ALA A 858 30.05 -63.24 -2.77
N GLU A 859 31.14 -63.22 -2.00
CA GLU A 859 32.37 -64.03 -1.92
C GLU A 859 33.52 -63.59 -2.88
N GLU A 860 34.62 -63.18 -2.23
CA GLU A 860 36.05 -63.14 -2.60
C GLU A 860 36.54 -62.59 -3.96
N SER A 861 37.47 -61.61 -3.90
CA SER A 861 38.91 -61.90 -4.09
C SER A 861 39.80 -60.67 -3.79
N GLN A 862 41.13 -60.85 -3.74
CA GLN A 862 42.13 -59.91 -3.21
C GLN A 862 43.12 -59.45 -4.30
N GLN A 863 43.77 -58.26 -4.15
CA GLN A 863 45.25 -58.15 -4.13
C GLN A 863 45.84 -56.71 -3.95
N GLN A 864 46.59 -56.56 -2.84
CA GLN A 864 47.91 -55.92 -2.65
C GLN A 864 48.21 -54.41 -2.95
N LEU A 865 48.94 -53.82 -1.99
CA LEU A 865 49.59 -52.49 -1.96
C LEU A 865 51.09 -52.58 -2.36
N PRO A 866 51.76 -51.47 -2.72
CA PRO A 866 52.55 -50.64 -1.77
C PRO A 866 52.18 -49.13 -1.86
N ALA A 867 52.23 -48.30 -0.80
CA ALA A 867 53.37 -47.81 -0.01
C ALA A 867 54.38 -46.96 -0.82
N GLU A 868 54.88 -45.80 -0.35
CA GLU A 868 54.72 -45.05 0.93
C GLU A 868 53.86 -43.76 0.68
N THR A 869 53.73 -42.67 1.47
CA THR A 869 54.39 -42.09 2.67
C THR A 869 53.35 -41.42 3.61
N GLU A 870 53.77 -40.71 4.67
CA GLU A 870 52.90 -39.96 5.60
C GLU A 870 52.77 -38.45 5.25
N GLU A 871 51.56 -37.96 4.93
CA GLU A 871 51.16 -36.55 5.10
C GLU A 871 49.61 -36.44 5.21
N ASP A 872 49.09 -35.40 5.89
CA ASP A 872 47.70 -35.22 6.37
C ASP A 872 46.56 -36.00 5.66
N ALA A 873 46.33 -37.25 6.10
CA ALA A 873 45.18 -38.04 5.67
C ALA A 873 43.86 -37.52 6.27
N ARG A 874 43.10 -36.75 5.48
CA ARG A 874 41.69 -36.46 5.79
C ARG A 874 40.89 -37.76 5.80
N VAL A 875 40.31 -38.12 6.96
CA VAL A 875 39.29 -39.16 7.04
C VAL A 875 37.96 -38.58 6.57
N GLU A 876 37.70 -38.66 5.26
CA GLU A 876 36.39 -38.33 4.70
C GLU A 876 35.39 -39.44 5.04
N LEU A 877 34.55 -39.17 6.04
CA LEU A 877 33.45 -40.05 6.43
C LEU A 877 32.38 -40.04 5.33
N THR A 878 31.94 -41.22 4.88
CA THR A 878 30.88 -41.28 3.87
C THR A 878 29.54 -40.80 4.44
N ALA A 879 28.64 -40.30 3.59
CA ALA A 879 27.31 -39.83 4.03
C ALA A 879 26.52 -40.89 4.83
N ARG A 880 26.70 -42.19 4.51
CA ARG A 880 26.11 -43.31 5.27
C ARG A 880 26.71 -43.45 6.67
N GLU A 881 28.00 -43.20 6.83
CA GLU A 881 28.65 -43.20 8.15
C GLU A 881 28.24 -41.99 8.97
N ILE A 882 28.16 -40.80 8.36
CA ILE A 882 27.65 -39.57 9.00
C ILE A 882 26.22 -39.80 9.52
N GLN A 883 25.30 -40.31 8.69
CA GLN A 883 23.94 -40.66 9.14
C GLN A 883 23.92 -41.72 10.25
N ARG A 884 24.81 -42.71 10.21
CA ARG A 884 24.96 -43.76 11.23
C ARG A 884 25.49 -43.21 12.57
N ILE A 885 26.38 -42.23 12.52
CA ILE A 885 26.91 -41.50 13.68
C ILE A 885 25.81 -40.59 14.28
N ALA A 886 25.14 -39.79 13.44
CA ALA A 886 24.05 -38.90 13.86
C ALA A 886 22.94 -39.68 14.60
N ARG A 887 22.45 -40.78 14.03
CA ARG A 887 21.45 -41.66 14.69
C ARG A 887 21.92 -42.21 16.04
N ARG A 888 23.23 -42.47 16.22
CA ARG A 888 23.80 -42.90 17.51
C ARG A 888 23.89 -41.75 18.52
N ILE A 889 24.13 -40.52 18.06
CA ILE A 889 24.10 -39.31 18.91
C ILE A 889 22.67 -39.07 19.40
N THR A 890 21.66 -39.10 18.53
CA THR A 890 20.24 -38.93 18.90
C THR A 890 19.79 -39.94 19.96
N VAL A 891 20.11 -41.24 19.78
CA VAL A 891 19.79 -42.27 20.78
C VAL A 891 20.56 -42.06 22.09
N CYS A 892 21.81 -41.57 22.03
CA CYS A 892 22.59 -41.24 23.23
C CYS A 892 21.95 -40.08 24.02
N LEU A 893 21.47 -39.04 23.34
CA LEU A 893 20.79 -37.90 23.97
C LEU A 893 19.46 -38.32 24.62
N TRP A 894 18.67 -39.17 23.94
CA TRP A 894 17.42 -39.71 24.49
C TRP A 894 17.65 -40.52 25.79
N HIS A 895 18.73 -41.30 25.87
CA HIS A 895 19.12 -41.97 27.13
C HIS A 895 19.55 -40.99 28.23
N MET A 896 20.16 -39.85 27.88
CA MET A 896 20.54 -38.80 28.84
C MET A 896 19.31 -38.05 29.39
N GLU A 897 18.35 -37.68 28.53
CA GLU A 897 17.07 -37.08 28.96
C GLU A 897 16.25 -38.06 29.81
N SER A 898 16.31 -39.36 29.48
CA SER A 898 15.74 -40.46 30.29
C SER A 898 16.55 -40.78 31.57
N ASN A 899 17.64 -40.04 31.84
CA ASN A 899 18.52 -40.18 33.00
C ASN A 899 19.28 -41.52 33.13
N ASP A 900 19.28 -42.37 32.09
CA ASP A 900 20.15 -43.56 31.99
C ASP A 900 21.55 -43.16 31.49
N ASN A 901 22.26 -42.50 32.40
CA ASN A 901 23.63 -42.05 32.23
C ASN A 901 24.63 -43.19 31.93
N LYS A 902 24.25 -44.46 32.14
CA LYS A 902 25.16 -45.62 32.03
C LYS A 902 25.23 -46.14 30.61
N GLU A 903 24.10 -46.31 29.92
CA GLU A 903 24.10 -46.70 28.51
C GLU A 903 24.44 -45.52 27.60
N ALA A 904 24.06 -44.28 27.97
CA ALA A 904 24.54 -43.07 27.32
C ALA A 904 26.08 -42.99 27.29
N ALA A 905 26.75 -43.18 28.44
CA ALA A 905 28.21 -43.21 28.48
C ALA A 905 28.83 -44.33 27.61
N ARG A 906 28.15 -45.48 27.48
CA ARG A 906 28.58 -46.60 26.61
C ARG A 906 28.42 -46.28 25.12
N LEU A 907 27.37 -45.56 24.72
CA LEU A 907 27.17 -45.05 23.37
C LEU A 907 28.20 -43.97 23.03
N LEU A 908 28.40 -42.98 23.91
CA LEU A 908 29.36 -41.90 23.72
C LEU A 908 30.80 -42.41 23.56
N SER A 909 31.17 -43.47 24.29
CA SER A 909 32.47 -44.15 24.16
C SER A 909 32.64 -44.80 22.77
N LYS A 910 31.60 -45.44 22.23
CA LYS A 910 31.62 -46.02 20.87
C LYS A 910 31.70 -44.93 19.79
N ILE A 911 30.97 -43.82 19.96
CA ILE A 911 31.02 -42.69 19.03
C ILE A 911 32.43 -42.08 18.99
N LYS A 912 33.07 -41.86 20.15
CA LYS A 912 34.47 -41.41 20.21
C LYS A 912 35.45 -42.39 19.57
N ALA A 913 35.20 -43.70 19.65
CA ALA A 913 36.04 -44.73 19.03
C ALA A 913 35.87 -44.83 17.50
N GLU A 914 34.67 -44.59 16.96
CA GLU A 914 34.42 -44.62 15.51
C GLU A 914 34.83 -43.32 14.79
N VAL A 915 34.69 -42.16 15.44
CA VAL A 915 34.92 -40.86 14.81
C VAL A 915 36.32 -40.31 15.09
N GLY A 916 36.94 -40.69 16.21
CA GLY A 916 38.22 -40.13 16.65
C GLY A 916 38.11 -38.70 17.16
N ALA A 917 39.11 -38.25 17.92
CA ALA A 917 39.02 -36.99 18.69
C ALA A 917 38.85 -35.74 17.81
N LYS A 918 39.45 -35.70 16.63
CA LYS A 918 39.51 -34.51 15.76
C LYS A 918 38.25 -34.33 14.90
N ALA A 919 37.65 -35.43 14.40
CA ALA A 919 36.41 -35.36 13.64
C ALA A 919 35.15 -35.32 14.54
N TYR A 920 35.23 -35.77 15.80
CA TYR A 920 34.16 -35.53 16.78
C TYR A 920 33.95 -34.02 17.02
N GLN A 921 35.04 -33.24 16.99
CA GLN A 921 34.99 -31.79 17.14
C GLN A 921 34.30 -31.13 15.93
N LEU A 922 34.64 -31.56 14.70
CA LEU A 922 33.97 -31.13 13.47
C LEU A 922 32.49 -31.55 13.42
N ALA A 923 32.13 -32.74 13.91
CA ALA A 923 30.73 -33.19 13.97
C ALA A 923 29.87 -32.34 14.92
N VAL A 924 30.47 -31.70 15.93
CA VAL A 924 29.80 -30.71 16.81
C VAL A 924 29.68 -29.33 16.16
N GLU A 925 30.46 -29.07 15.10
CA GLU A 925 30.37 -27.87 14.25
C GLU A 925 29.44 -28.07 13.03
N TRP A 926 29.01 -29.31 12.76
CA TRP A 926 28.15 -29.71 11.62
C TRP A 926 26.69 -30.04 11.98
N LEU A 927 26.28 -29.83 13.23
CA LEU A 927 24.87 -29.91 13.64
C LEU A 927 24.22 -28.52 13.48
N GLU A 928 23.18 -28.45 12.64
CA GLU A 928 22.49 -27.20 12.29
C GLU A 928 21.64 -26.62 13.45
N PRO A 929 21.29 -25.31 13.40
CA PRO A 929 21.06 -24.51 14.61
C PRO A 929 19.73 -24.68 15.35
N ASP A 930 18.77 -25.43 14.80
CA ASP A 930 17.33 -25.27 15.10
C ASP A 930 16.88 -25.78 16.48
N ASP A 931 17.72 -26.50 17.23
CA ASP A 931 17.48 -26.81 18.65
C ASP A 931 18.53 -26.18 19.57
N PHE A 932 18.37 -24.88 19.76
CA PHE A 932 19.24 -24.05 20.59
C PHE A 932 19.30 -24.51 22.06
N HIS A 933 18.26 -25.20 22.55
CA HIS A 933 18.18 -25.60 23.95
C HIS A 933 19.06 -26.83 24.24
N GLN A 934 19.08 -27.84 23.36
CA GLN A 934 19.98 -28.99 23.48
C GLN A 934 21.45 -28.59 23.23
N LEU A 935 21.72 -27.72 22.25
CA LEU A 935 23.07 -27.18 21.99
C LEU A 935 23.64 -26.41 23.19
N SER A 936 22.79 -25.68 23.93
CA SER A 936 23.17 -24.99 25.17
C SER A 936 23.62 -25.96 26.27
N LEU A 937 22.87 -27.05 26.49
CA LEU A 937 23.20 -28.09 27.47
C LEU A 937 24.51 -28.79 27.13
N LEU A 938 24.69 -29.22 25.87
CA LEU A 938 25.93 -29.83 25.37
C LEU A 938 27.16 -28.93 25.56
N ARG A 939 27.05 -27.64 25.18
CA ARG A 939 28.16 -26.67 25.33
C ARG A 939 28.46 -26.28 26.76
N THR A 940 27.46 -26.36 27.66
CA THR A 940 27.65 -26.12 29.10
C THR A 940 28.33 -27.32 29.77
N TRP A 941 27.92 -28.54 29.43
CA TRP A 941 28.52 -29.76 30.00
C TRP A 941 29.94 -30.01 29.47
N ALA A 942 30.22 -29.72 28.19
CA ALA A 942 31.56 -29.85 27.59
C ALA A 942 32.60 -28.82 28.08
N ARG A 943 32.24 -27.97 29.06
CA ARG A 943 33.14 -27.02 29.73
C ARG A 943 33.42 -27.38 31.21
N GLY A 944 32.87 -28.49 31.70
CA GLY A 944 33.15 -29.09 33.01
C GLY A 944 34.03 -30.33 32.92
#